data_AF-A0A2S8FYN4-F1
#
_entry.id   AF-A0A2S8FYN4-F1
#
_cell.length_a   1.000
_cell.length_b   1.000
_cell.length_c   1.000
_cell.angle_alpha   90.00
_cell.angle_beta   90.00
_cell.angle_gamma   90.00
#
_symmetry.space_group_name_H-M   'P 1'
#
loop_
_entity.id
_entity.type
_entity.pdbx_description
1 polymer ?
#
loop_
_entity_poly.entity_id
_entity_poly.type
_entity_poly.pdbx_seq_one_letter_code
_entity_poly.pdbx_strand_id
1 'polypeptide(L)'
;MAGDTISSIWFEDVAGESYQRSGGGYTTDSSGVIQQSTSDPYTNDWIVQLSSDVASTLTSVSQVSSLLAGSGFQVEVVRGLGLVGQLLVRSEGASAEDVGAWFSSLDVVSGFELDIASVFNITPNDASYSSTYGMNQIDAPEAWNKTTGSDSVVVGIIDTGVDYTHPDLVGNIWTNPGEIAGNGIDDDGNGFVDDVHGFDFVNNDGDPMDDNHHGTHVAGTIAAQGNNGRGVSGVAWNTSIMALKFLSASGAGYTSDAIRAINYATMMRTQYGVNIRVLNNSWGGGGYSSSLEAAIKASEQADILFVAAAGNDGTNNDASPHYPSNYYVSNVISVAATDQNDNLASFSNYGASTVDIAAPGVGIYSTIAGGYYASFSGTSMATPHVSGVAALAFAYDPDATAAEVKAAILGGGDLISGLSGKVATGMRLNAAGTLDLLNPSSGSPITNPTPDPEPEPEPEPNKAPTLGSVSTDPSTVYLGETNTITITAKNVADADGSVSKVTFYRDSNGNGKWDATDSVLGSDSTISGGLASLTISNPFTAAGNQLIFAQATDNEGAKSNLVATTVTIVQPDDYANTAAGATLVSVGGSKSGKVNYAGDVDYFRFSAVAGTTYVIDTSHSTLAGSELTLYGGSGTTQLAQDSSTSGSKIVWTASSSGTVYLAVKGATSSYTGDYTLKIAESSPFELKSGTLAILGTDGNDTISVNHTGTTVTVTMNGKSSSFSASQVKKITFDGGAGTDSARFYGTSGKETWVFRGDTMTVYGSGFTWSTDNVEYNYGGASSTDSVTFLDTVANDSFTSSPTKSSMTGSGYKNEVAGAKSVMARAIYGGIDTAMLYDSSGNDYFIGRGTDSYMLTSNSSISTYGFERTNVYSTGGNDQAYLYDSKGNDTFTSYGSSSVLSGSGYTNTVYNYDRVLAIAMNGGNDTATFYDTAGNDVYIARGNQATMYGADYYVMAQGFNRTAAVSTKGGSDQAFFYDTRGNDTFYSRTVESSMAGQGYANTARGFERINAIATAGGHDVAYLFDTQADDKLIARSNYATLQGDNFSSYAAGFDVVNAYSTEGSDKTYVSDIDFLMQYFGEWDD
;
A
#
# COMPACT_ATOMS: atom_id res chain seq x y z
N MET A 1 51.46 12.35 12.30
CA MET A 1 52.15 11.06 12.18
C MET A 1 51.25 9.95 12.72
N ALA A 2 50.42 9.43 11.82
CA ALA A 2 49.89 8.08 11.79
C ALA A 2 49.63 7.82 10.28
N GLY A 3 50.40 6.91 9.67
CA GLY A 3 50.13 6.37 8.33
C GLY A 3 50.80 7.02 7.10
N ASP A 4 52.08 7.41 7.14
CA ASP A 4 52.81 7.91 5.94
C ASP A 4 53.38 6.74 5.09
N THR A 5 52.58 5.69 4.88
CA THR A 5 52.95 4.46 4.16
C THR A 5 51.85 4.08 3.18
N ILE A 6 52.14 4.20 1.89
CA ILE A 6 51.30 3.64 0.83
C ILE A 6 51.47 2.11 0.90
N SER A 7 50.43 1.38 1.31
CA SER A 7 50.38 -0.06 1.04
C SER A 7 50.37 -0.29 -0.48
N SER A 8 50.68 -1.49 -0.97
CA SER A 8 50.85 -1.80 -2.41
C SER A 8 49.61 -1.59 -3.32
N ILE A 9 48.64 -0.80 -2.89
CA ILE A 9 47.33 -0.58 -3.49
C ILE A 9 47.07 0.94 -3.46
N TRP A 10 47.15 1.58 -4.64
CA TRP A 10 47.11 3.03 -4.87
C TRP A 10 45.69 3.62 -4.75
N PHE A 11 45.03 3.38 -3.61
CA PHE A 11 43.60 3.68 -3.40
C PHE A 11 43.31 4.64 -2.23
N GLU A 12 44.31 5.24 -1.59
CA GLU A 12 44.08 6.13 -0.44
C GLU A 12 43.91 7.60 -0.86
N ASP A 13 42.87 8.24 -0.32
CA ASP A 13 42.64 9.69 -0.36
C ASP A 13 43.65 10.39 0.57
N VAL A 14 44.33 11.45 0.09
CA VAL A 14 45.47 12.04 0.83
C VAL A 14 45.21 13.47 1.30
N ALA A 15 44.27 14.20 0.70
CA ALA A 15 43.88 15.53 1.16
C ALA A 15 42.77 15.44 2.25
N GLY A 16 43.03 15.99 3.43
CA GLY A 16 42.10 15.91 4.58
C GLY A 16 40.76 16.64 4.36
N GLU A 17 39.65 15.98 4.75
CA GLU A 17 38.24 16.39 5.00
C GLU A 17 37.59 17.62 4.30
N SER A 18 38.20 18.26 3.30
CA SER A 18 37.71 19.55 2.74
C SER A 18 37.67 19.64 1.21
N TYR A 19 37.84 18.53 0.47
CA TYR A 19 37.73 18.53 -0.99
C TYR A 19 36.25 18.50 -1.44
N GLN A 20 35.74 19.63 -1.96
CA GLN A 20 34.44 19.78 -2.62
C GLN A 20 34.65 20.21 -4.08
N ARG A 21 34.01 19.55 -5.06
CA ARG A 21 34.06 19.93 -6.49
C ARG A 21 32.93 20.91 -6.81
N SER A 22 33.23 22.03 -7.44
CA SER A 22 32.23 22.89 -8.10
C SER A 22 32.25 22.61 -9.60
N GLY A 23 31.09 22.40 -10.23
CA GLY A 23 30.98 22.12 -11.66
C GLY A 23 31.11 23.40 -12.49
N GLY A 24 32.09 23.46 -13.39
CA GLY A 24 32.33 24.64 -14.23
C GLY A 24 31.32 24.80 -15.37
N GLY A 25 30.94 26.05 -15.66
CA GLY A 25 29.95 26.42 -16.67
C GLY A 25 30.51 26.65 -18.09
N TYR A 26 29.72 26.31 -19.11
CA TYR A 26 29.99 26.61 -20.53
C TYR A 26 29.13 27.79 -21.00
N THR A 27 29.61 28.58 -21.96
CA THR A 27 28.77 29.57 -22.68
C THR A 27 28.77 29.27 -24.16
N THR A 28 27.61 29.43 -24.80
CA THR A 28 27.42 29.24 -26.23
C THR A 28 27.51 30.60 -26.91
N ASP A 29 28.36 30.73 -27.94
CA ASP A 29 28.30 31.92 -28.78
C ASP A 29 27.16 31.82 -29.80
N SER A 30 26.90 32.93 -30.50
CA SER A 30 25.83 33.06 -31.49
C SER A 30 25.92 32.11 -32.70
N SER A 31 26.95 31.26 -32.78
CA SER A 31 27.14 30.25 -33.82
C SER A 31 26.93 28.80 -33.34
N GLY A 32 26.61 28.60 -32.05
CA GLY A 32 26.25 27.29 -31.51
C GLY A 32 27.44 26.35 -31.25
N VAL A 33 28.67 26.86 -31.28
CA VAL A 33 29.87 26.11 -30.86
C VAL A 33 30.06 26.31 -29.37
N ILE A 34 30.08 25.20 -28.61
CA ILE A 34 30.34 25.21 -27.16
C ILE A 34 31.84 25.45 -26.95
N GLN A 35 32.20 26.58 -26.34
CA GLN A 35 33.56 26.85 -25.86
C GLN A 35 33.55 26.81 -24.33
N GLN A 36 34.54 26.14 -23.74
CA GLN A 36 34.77 26.20 -22.29
C GLN A 36 35.08 27.66 -21.93
N SER A 37 34.39 28.21 -20.93
CA SER A 37 34.77 29.49 -20.35
C SER A 37 36.22 29.38 -19.89
N THR A 38 37.14 30.08 -20.56
CA THR A 38 38.54 30.19 -20.11
C THR A 38 38.68 31.02 -18.84
N SER A 39 37.55 31.42 -18.23
CA SER A 39 37.48 32.26 -17.03
C SER A 39 36.88 31.55 -15.81
N ASP A 40 36.84 30.22 -15.75
CA ASP A 40 36.64 29.51 -14.48
C ASP A 40 37.99 29.17 -13.84
N PRO A 41 38.41 29.87 -12.76
CA PRO A 41 39.73 29.72 -12.18
C PRO A 41 39.96 28.44 -11.33
N TYR A 42 39.05 27.46 -11.33
CA TYR A 42 39.07 26.39 -10.31
C TYR A 42 38.97 24.91 -10.76
N THR A 43 39.20 24.54 -12.02
CA THR A 43 39.36 23.11 -12.39
C THR A 43 40.71 22.83 -13.07
N ASN A 44 41.79 23.01 -12.32
CA ASN A 44 43.17 22.65 -12.69
C ASN A 44 43.56 21.26 -12.12
N ASP A 45 42.61 20.34 -12.13
CA ASP A 45 42.81 18.95 -11.69
C ASP A 45 43.20 18.08 -12.89
N TRP A 46 44.23 17.26 -12.70
CA TRP A 46 44.88 16.45 -13.73
C TRP A 46 44.92 15.00 -13.30
N ILE A 47 44.65 14.10 -14.24
CA ILE A 47 44.94 12.68 -14.09
C ILE A 47 46.37 12.48 -14.58
N VAL A 48 47.27 12.07 -13.69
CA VAL A 48 48.70 11.88 -13.98
C VAL A 48 49.08 10.42 -13.77
N GLN A 49 49.76 9.85 -14.76
CA GLN A 49 50.33 8.52 -14.73
C GLN A 49 51.87 8.61 -14.65
N LEU A 50 52.44 8.07 -13.58
CA LEU A 50 53.88 7.91 -13.42
C LEU A 50 54.39 6.71 -14.24
N SER A 51 55.64 6.75 -14.69
CA SER A 51 56.29 5.62 -15.34
C SER A 51 56.45 4.44 -14.37
N SER A 52 56.30 3.21 -14.87
CA SER A 52 56.28 1.99 -14.05
C SER A 52 57.53 1.81 -13.19
N ASP A 53 58.68 2.18 -13.73
CA ASP A 53 59.98 2.06 -13.05
C ASP A 53 60.10 3.04 -11.89
N VAL A 54 59.45 4.21 -12.00
CA VAL A 54 59.41 5.21 -10.93
C VAL A 54 58.35 4.86 -9.91
N ALA A 55 57.13 4.56 -10.36
CA ALA A 55 56.00 4.20 -9.50
C ALA A 55 56.32 3.01 -8.58
N SER A 56 57.06 2.01 -9.06
CA SER A 56 57.43 0.82 -8.27
C SER A 56 58.44 1.10 -7.13
N THR A 57 59.06 2.29 -7.10
CA THR A 57 60.04 2.69 -6.07
C THR A 57 59.47 3.62 -4.99
N LEU A 58 58.25 4.12 -5.19
CA LEU A 58 57.61 5.07 -4.28
C LEU A 58 56.84 4.32 -3.19
N THR A 59 57.06 4.71 -1.94
CA THR A 59 56.50 4.08 -0.73
C THR A 59 55.65 5.02 0.12
N SER A 60 55.61 6.31 -0.18
CA SER A 60 54.79 7.31 0.52
C SER A 60 54.31 8.44 -0.40
N VAL A 61 53.19 9.09 -0.06
CA VAL A 61 52.65 10.22 -0.84
C VAL A 61 53.60 11.41 -0.77
N SER A 62 54.31 11.59 0.35
CA SER A 62 55.37 12.58 0.49
C SER A 62 56.50 12.41 -0.54
N GLN A 63 56.83 11.19 -0.95
CA GLN A 63 57.79 10.94 -2.04
C GLN A 63 57.21 11.29 -3.42
N VAL A 64 55.91 11.01 -3.65
CA VAL A 64 55.20 11.39 -4.88
C VAL A 64 55.13 12.92 -5.01
N SER A 65 54.72 13.63 -3.95
CA SER A 65 54.67 15.09 -3.94
C SER A 65 56.06 15.70 -4.12
N SER A 66 57.10 15.11 -3.54
CA SER A 66 58.49 15.56 -3.74
C SER A 66 58.99 15.34 -5.17
N LEU A 67 58.58 14.26 -5.81
CA LEU A 67 58.91 13.93 -7.19
C LEU A 67 58.27 14.92 -8.18
N LEU A 68 57.02 15.30 -7.91
CA LEU A 68 56.26 16.25 -8.73
C LEU A 68 56.53 17.72 -8.35
N ALA A 69 57.22 18.02 -7.25
CA ALA A 69 57.58 19.39 -6.84
C ALA A 69 58.79 19.99 -7.59
N GLY A 70 59.21 19.40 -8.73
CA GLY A 70 60.37 19.83 -9.50
C GLY A 70 60.17 21.12 -10.31
N SER A 71 60.83 22.21 -9.86
CA SER A 71 61.19 23.47 -10.54
C SER A 71 60.29 24.10 -11.62
N GLY A 72 58.97 23.87 -11.60
CA GLY A 72 58.03 24.47 -12.55
C GLY A 72 56.76 25.00 -11.88
N PHE A 73 55.95 24.11 -11.32
CA PHE A 73 54.64 24.43 -10.73
C PHE A 73 54.42 23.75 -9.37
N GLN A 74 53.62 24.37 -8.50
CA GLN A 74 53.17 23.73 -7.25
C GLN A 74 52.00 22.82 -7.59
N VAL A 75 52.13 21.53 -7.24
CA VAL A 75 51.09 20.54 -7.42
C VAL A 75 50.82 19.76 -6.14
N GLU A 76 49.54 19.56 -5.85
CA GLU A 76 49.06 18.80 -4.71
C GLU A 76 48.50 17.45 -5.20
N VAL A 77 48.97 16.35 -4.61
CA VAL A 77 48.37 15.03 -4.87
C VAL A 77 47.08 14.92 -4.08
N VAL A 78 45.95 14.85 -4.79
CA VAL A 78 44.61 14.78 -4.19
C VAL A 78 44.31 13.35 -3.72
N ARG A 79 44.49 12.36 -4.60
CA ARG A 79 44.25 10.94 -4.33
C ARG A 79 44.91 10.02 -5.35
N GLY A 80 45.08 8.75 -4.98
CA GLY A 80 45.35 7.67 -5.95
C GLY A 80 44.08 7.24 -6.67
N LEU A 81 44.18 6.93 -7.97
CA LEU A 81 43.03 6.54 -8.81
C LEU A 81 42.91 5.01 -8.99
N GLY A 82 43.66 4.23 -8.21
CA GLY A 82 43.53 2.78 -8.13
C GLY A 82 44.50 1.97 -8.99
N LEU A 83 45.16 2.58 -9.98
CA LEU A 83 46.24 1.96 -10.75
C LEU A 83 47.63 2.38 -10.23
N VAL A 84 48.62 1.50 -10.34
CA VAL A 84 49.99 1.77 -9.89
C VAL A 84 50.55 2.98 -10.64
N GLY A 85 50.88 4.05 -9.91
CA GLY A 85 51.37 5.30 -10.48
C GLY A 85 50.29 6.25 -11.03
N GLN A 86 48.99 5.92 -10.93
CA GLN A 86 47.90 6.77 -11.41
C GLN A 86 47.32 7.62 -10.28
N LEU A 87 47.31 8.94 -10.49
CA LEU A 87 47.07 9.93 -9.45
C LEU A 87 46.15 11.03 -9.97
N LEU A 88 45.31 11.56 -9.09
CA LEU A 88 44.66 12.85 -9.30
C LEU A 88 45.51 13.94 -8.64
N VAL A 89 45.89 14.95 -9.40
CA VAL A 89 46.80 16.01 -9.00
C VAL A 89 46.18 17.36 -9.29
N ARG A 90 46.21 18.29 -8.33
CA ARG A 90 45.73 19.65 -8.47
C ARG A 90 46.90 20.61 -8.66
N SER A 91 46.78 21.54 -9.60
CA SER A 91 47.75 22.62 -9.81
C SER A 91 47.15 23.99 -9.45
N GLU A 92 47.88 24.83 -8.71
CA GLU A 92 47.42 26.18 -8.37
C GLU A 92 48.08 27.24 -9.27
N GLY A 93 47.29 28.17 -9.79
CA GLY A 93 47.78 29.45 -10.34
C GLY A 93 48.44 29.42 -11.74
N ALA A 94 48.23 28.37 -12.54
CA ALA A 94 48.80 28.27 -13.90
C ALA A 94 47.74 27.90 -14.96
N SER A 95 48.00 28.18 -16.24
CA SER A 95 47.12 27.77 -17.34
C SER A 95 47.26 26.27 -17.62
N ALA A 96 46.20 25.62 -18.10
CA ALA A 96 46.25 24.19 -18.39
C ALA A 96 47.32 23.83 -19.46
N GLU A 97 47.57 24.72 -20.41
CA GLU A 97 48.58 24.53 -21.46
C GLU A 97 50.01 24.52 -20.88
N ASP A 98 50.30 25.41 -19.93
CA ASP A 98 51.61 25.50 -19.27
C ASP A 98 51.88 24.29 -18.36
N VAL A 99 50.85 23.85 -17.61
CA VAL A 99 50.96 22.68 -16.71
C VAL A 99 51.10 21.39 -17.52
N GLY A 100 50.37 21.24 -18.63
CA GLY A 100 50.53 20.11 -19.55
C GLY A 100 51.90 20.06 -20.23
N ALA A 101 52.43 21.22 -20.65
CA ALA A 101 53.80 21.30 -21.19
C ALA A 101 54.85 20.92 -20.14
N TRP A 102 54.62 21.29 -18.87
CA TRP A 102 55.49 20.90 -17.77
C TRP A 102 55.40 19.40 -17.45
N PHE A 103 54.21 18.80 -17.37
CA PHE A 103 54.10 17.35 -17.20
C PHE A 103 54.77 16.57 -18.35
N SER A 104 54.69 17.09 -19.58
CA SER A 104 55.42 16.51 -20.74
C SER A 104 56.94 16.58 -20.61
N SER A 105 57.47 17.51 -19.82
CA SER A 105 58.91 17.69 -19.60
C SER A 105 59.48 16.78 -18.50
N LEU A 106 58.62 16.14 -17.72
CA LEU A 106 59.02 15.28 -16.62
C LEU A 106 59.20 13.84 -17.11
N ASP A 107 60.45 13.36 -17.18
CA ASP A 107 60.78 11.97 -17.58
C ASP A 107 60.09 10.88 -16.71
N VAL A 108 59.58 11.28 -15.55
CA VAL A 108 58.89 10.42 -14.58
C VAL A 108 57.39 10.26 -14.86
N VAL A 109 56.81 11.11 -15.72
CA VAL A 109 55.40 11.06 -16.12
C VAL A 109 55.29 10.33 -17.46
N SER A 110 54.54 9.23 -17.48
CA SER A 110 54.32 8.43 -18.69
C SER A 110 53.01 8.78 -19.42
N GLY A 111 52.10 9.50 -18.76
CA GLY A 111 50.90 10.06 -19.35
C GLY A 111 50.24 11.08 -18.42
N PHE A 112 49.51 12.04 -19.00
CA PHE A 112 48.71 12.99 -18.24
C PHE A 112 47.54 13.47 -19.10
N GLU A 113 46.42 13.78 -18.46
CA GLU A 113 45.25 14.40 -19.09
C GLU A 113 44.52 15.30 -18.08
N LEU A 114 43.80 16.29 -18.59
CA LEU A 114 42.97 17.15 -17.75
C LEU A 114 41.77 16.31 -17.25
N ASP A 115 41.36 16.49 -15.99
CA ASP A 115 40.12 15.89 -15.49
C ASP A 115 38.93 16.71 -16.01
N ILE A 116 38.24 16.21 -17.04
CA ILE A 116 37.17 16.94 -17.76
C ILE A 116 35.78 16.51 -17.25
N ALA A 117 34.94 17.48 -16.91
CA ALA A 117 33.53 17.24 -16.57
C ALA A 117 32.70 16.90 -17.83
N SER A 118 31.91 15.83 -17.77
CA SER A 118 30.97 15.44 -18.83
C SER A 118 29.63 16.17 -18.65
N VAL A 119 29.09 16.78 -19.71
CA VAL A 119 27.74 17.40 -19.71
C VAL A 119 26.86 16.71 -20.76
N PHE A 120 25.68 16.23 -20.35
CA PHE A 120 24.69 15.61 -21.23
C PHE A 120 23.63 16.65 -21.62
N ASN A 121 23.34 16.79 -22.91
CA ASN A 121 22.16 17.53 -23.40
C ASN A 121 21.05 16.50 -23.65
N ILE A 122 19.99 16.52 -22.84
CA ILE A 122 19.01 15.42 -22.79
C ILE A 122 17.74 15.81 -23.56
N THR A 123 17.61 15.35 -24.82
CA THR A 123 16.32 15.36 -25.53
C THR A 123 15.65 13.99 -25.38
N PRO A 124 14.39 13.91 -24.93
CA PRO A 124 13.69 12.64 -24.79
C PRO A 124 13.54 11.94 -26.15
N ASN A 125 13.71 10.62 -26.17
CA ASN A 125 13.57 9.80 -27.38
C ASN A 125 12.11 9.35 -27.66
N ASP A 126 11.16 9.87 -26.89
CA ASP A 126 9.76 9.46 -26.88
C ASP A 126 9.05 9.79 -28.20
N ALA A 127 8.32 8.81 -28.75
CA ALA A 127 7.86 8.82 -30.14
C ALA A 127 6.95 10.01 -30.50
N SER A 128 6.23 10.55 -29.52
CA SER A 128 5.28 11.67 -29.66
C SER A 128 5.75 12.94 -28.94
N TYR A 129 7.01 13.02 -28.50
CA TYR A 129 7.56 14.24 -27.87
C TYR A 129 7.41 15.48 -28.77
N SER A 130 7.53 15.32 -30.08
CA SER A 130 7.31 16.42 -31.04
C SER A 130 5.87 16.99 -31.02
N SER A 131 4.91 16.29 -30.43
CA SER A 131 3.52 16.72 -30.29
C SER A 131 3.22 17.43 -28.96
N THR A 132 4.17 17.49 -28.02
CA THR A 132 4.00 18.14 -26.71
C THR A 132 4.60 19.55 -26.70
N TYR A 133 4.05 20.45 -27.51
CA TYR A 133 4.58 21.82 -27.69
C TYR A 133 4.78 22.57 -26.36
N GLY A 134 3.91 22.31 -25.37
CA GLY A 134 3.95 22.95 -24.05
C GLY A 134 5.27 22.71 -23.30
N MET A 135 5.95 21.58 -23.52
CA MET A 135 7.24 21.26 -22.87
C MET A 135 8.34 22.22 -23.29
N ASN A 136 8.45 22.49 -24.59
CA ASN A 136 9.40 23.49 -25.10
C ASN A 136 8.96 24.90 -24.72
N GLN A 137 7.65 25.16 -24.67
CA GLN A 137 7.17 26.49 -24.31
C GLN A 137 7.65 26.84 -22.89
N ILE A 138 7.53 25.92 -21.93
CA ILE A 138 7.97 26.11 -20.53
C ILE A 138 9.47 25.92 -20.29
N ASP A 139 10.33 25.85 -21.32
CA ASP A 139 11.77 25.57 -21.19
C ASP A 139 12.07 24.29 -20.37
N ALA A 140 11.25 23.24 -20.54
CA ALA A 140 11.49 21.96 -19.90
C ALA A 140 12.81 21.31 -20.34
N PRO A 141 13.23 21.32 -21.62
CA PRO A 141 14.53 20.78 -22.04
C PRO A 141 15.73 21.42 -21.33
N GLU A 142 15.69 22.73 -21.12
CA GLU A 142 16.71 23.47 -20.39
C GLU A 142 16.71 23.10 -18.90
N ALA A 143 15.54 22.84 -18.32
CA ALA A 143 15.42 22.32 -16.95
C ALA A 143 15.93 20.88 -16.83
N TRP A 144 15.69 20.02 -17.83
CA TRP A 144 16.14 18.61 -17.84
C TRP A 144 17.65 18.45 -17.87
N ASN A 145 18.38 19.46 -18.34
CA ASN A 145 19.83 19.53 -18.21
C ASN A 145 20.31 19.72 -16.76
N LYS A 146 19.41 20.13 -15.84
CA LYS A 146 19.68 20.27 -14.39
C LYS A 146 19.14 19.08 -13.60
N THR A 147 17.89 18.68 -13.86
CA THR A 147 17.27 17.46 -13.31
C THR A 147 16.10 17.02 -14.18
N THR A 148 15.88 15.71 -14.28
CA THR A 148 14.69 15.13 -14.93
C THR A 148 13.65 14.65 -13.91
N GLY A 149 13.86 14.91 -12.62
CA GLY A 149 12.99 14.47 -11.52
C GLY A 149 13.65 13.42 -10.62
N SER A 150 12.96 13.05 -9.55
CA SER A 150 13.30 11.95 -8.65
C SER A 150 12.05 11.12 -8.30
N ASP A 151 12.18 9.79 -8.32
CA ASP A 151 11.14 8.84 -7.87
C ASP A 151 10.78 9.02 -6.39
N SER A 152 11.69 9.60 -5.60
CA SER A 152 11.47 9.96 -4.20
C SER A 152 10.50 11.12 -4.00
N VAL A 153 10.21 11.93 -5.03
CA VAL A 153 9.21 13.00 -4.95
C VAL A 153 7.87 12.44 -5.39
N VAL A 154 6.87 12.51 -4.52
CA VAL A 154 5.51 12.04 -4.80
C VAL A 154 4.59 13.22 -5.12
N VAL A 155 3.79 13.07 -6.17
CA VAL A 155 2.73 14.00 -6.58
C VAL A 155 1.37 13.31 -6.45
N GLY A 156 0.49 13.87 -5.62
CA GLY A 156 -0.88 13.39 -5.49
C GLY A 156 -1.80 14.01 -6.54
N ILE A 157 -2.48 13.17 -7.33
CA ILE A 157 -3.45 13.61 -8.34
C ILE A 157 -4.85 13.39 -7.80
N ILE A 158 -5.52 14.48 -7.41
CA ILE A 158 -6.89 14.45 -6.88
C ILE A 158 -7.86 14.67 -8.05
N ASP A 159 -8.35 13.59 -8.67
CA ASP A 159 -9.06 13.64 -9.97
C ASP A 159 -9.98 12.42 -10.19
N THR A 160 -10.16 11.94 -11.43
CA THR A 160 -10.97 10.75 -11.81
C THR A 160 -10.27 9.41 -11.60
N GLY A 161 -9.08 9.41 -10.99
CA GLY A 161 -8.19 8.26 -10.91
C GLY A 161 -7.05 8.33 -11.92
N VAL A 162 -6.20 7.32 -11.95
CA VAL A 162 -5.11 7.18 -12.92
C VAL A 162 -5.10 5.75 -13.44
N ASP A 163 -4.99 5.56 -14.75
CA ASP A 163 -4.63 4.26 -15.32
C ASP A 163 -3.19 3.93 -14.96
N TYR A 164 -3.00 3.34 -13.78
CA TYR A 164 -1.70 2.94 -13.26
C TYR A 164 -1.06 1.79 -14.07
N THR A 165 -1.80 1.19 -15.00
CA THR A 165 -1.28 0.19 -15.94
C THR A 165 -0.83 0.80 -17.27
N HIS A 166 -1.04 2.11 -17.48
CA HIS A 166 -0.69 2.78 -18.71
C HIS A 166 0.82 2.59 -19.00
N PRO A 167 1.23 2.11 -20.19
CA PRO A 167 2.61 1.70 -20.42
C PRO A 167 3.66 2.82 -20.40
N ASP A 168 3.20 4.08 -20.35
CA ASP A 168 4.01 5.31 -20.21
C ASP A 168 4.01 5.88 -18.79
N LEU A 169 3.17 5.34 -17.89
CA LEU A 169 3.04 5.79 -16.50
C LEU A 169 3.48 4.72 -15.51
N VAL A 170 3.36 3.44 -15.85
CA VAL A 170 3.48 2.31 -14.92
C VAL A 170 4.72 2.33 -14.01
N GLY A 171 5.89 2.75 -14.52
CA GLY A 171 7.10 2.82 -13.67
C GLY A 171 7.28 4.14 -12.92
N ASN A 172 6.36 5.08 -13.07
CA ASN A 172 6.24 6.33 -12.31
C ASN A 172 5.01 6.32 -11.38
N ILE A 173 4.29 5.19 -11.25
CA ILE A 173 3.19 5.07 -10.28
C ILE A 173 3.77 4.81 -8.89
N TRP A 174 3.33 5.60 -7.92
CA TRP A 174 3.66 5.37 -6.52
C TRP A 174 3.06 4.05 -6.04
N THR A 175 3.83 3.28 -5.28
CA THR A 175 3.36 2.05 -4.64
C THR A 175 3.50 2.20 -3.14
N ASN A 176 2.43 1.96 -2.39
CA ASN A 176 2.44 1.99 -0.94
C ASN A 176 3.35 0.87 -0.41
N PRO A 177 4.53 1.18 0.20
CA PRO A 177 5.43 0.15 0.72
C PRO A 177 4.88 -0.55 1.96
N GLY A 178 3.81 0.00 2.57
CA GLY A 178 3.13 -0.57 3.71
C GLY A 178 2.08 -1.64 3.36
N GLU A 179 1.66 -1.75 2.10
CA GLU A 179 0.56 -2.62 1.66
C GLU A 179 1.02 -3.92 0.98
N ILE A 180 0.27 -5.00 1.21
CA ILE A 180 0.40 -6.27 0.47
C ILE A 180 -0.78 -6.40 -0.49
N ALA A 181 -0.56 -6.02 -1.74
CA ALA A 181 -1.59 -5.96 -2.77
C ALA A 181 -2.53 -7.19 -2.84
N GLY A 182 -3.82 -6.94 -2.67
CA GLY A 182 -4.90 -7.89 -2.95
C GLY A 182 -5.16 -8.91 -1.85
N ASN A 183 -4.72 -8.61 -0.61
CA ASN A 183 -4.97 -9.48 0.54
C ASN A 183 -6.27 -9.13 1.30
N GLY A 184 -6.92 -8.00 0.96
CA GLY A 184 -8.15 -7.53 1.59
C GLY A 184 -7.95 -6.92 2.98
N ILE A 185 -6.72 -6.51 3.31
CA ILE A 185 -6.31 -6.00 4.62
C ILE A 185 -5.69 -4.60 4.44
N ASP A 186 -5.88 -3.74 5.44
CA ASP A 186 -5.14 -2.48 5.60
C ASP A 186 -3.87 -2.83 6.39
N ASP A 187 -2.78 -3.15 5.68
CA ASP A 187 -1.55 -3.71 6.26
C ASP A 187 -0.73 -2.64 6.99
N ASP A 188 -0.75 -1.40 6.49
CA ASP A 188 -0.05 -0.27 7.08
C ASP A 188 -0.86 0.42 8.21
N GLY A 189 -2.14 0.10 8.32
CA GLY A 189 -3.05 0.57 9.36
C GLY A 189 -3.43 2.04 9.18
N ASN A 190 -3.44 2.56 7.95
CA ASN A 190 -3.78 3.94 7.63
C ASN A 190 -5.27 4.22 7.53
N GLY A 191 -6.10 3.17 7.64
CA GLY A 191 -7.56 3.21 7.55
C GLY A 191 -8.11 2.96 6.15
N PHE A 192 -7.26 2.62 5.17
CA PHE A 192 -7.59 2.43 3.77
C PHE A 192 -7.08 1.07 3.28
N VAL A 193 -7.99 0.09 3.15
CA VAL A 193 -7.65 -1.28 2.73
C VAL A 193 -7.11 -1.33 1.31
N ASP A 194 -5.98 -2.03 1.11
CA ASP A 194 -5.36 -2.29 -0.19
C ASP A 194 -5.10 -1.02 -1.03
N ASP A 195 -4.72 0.11 -0.40
CA ASP A 195 -4.47 1.39 -1.07
C ASP A 195 -3.13 1.47 -1.82
N VAL A 196 -2.82 0.41 -2.57
CA VAL A 196 -1.52 0.09 -3.18
C VAL A 196 -0.99 1.23 -4.06
N HIS A 197 -1.84 1.92 -4.82
CA HIS A 197 -1.46 3.02 -5.72
C HIS A 197 -2.10 4.37 -5.35
N GLY A 198 -2.66 4.45 -4.14
CA GLY A 198 -3.59 5.48 -3.69
C GLY A 198 -4.98 4.90 -3.48
N PHE A 199 -6.01 5.76 -3.46
CA PHE A 199 -7.35 5.35 -3.00
C PHE A 199 -8.48 5.96 -3.83
N ASP A 200 -9.58 5.20 -3.98
CA ASP A 200 -10.83 5.64 -4.60
C ASP A 200 -11.85 6.07 -3.53
N PHE A 201 -12.04 7.37 -3.39
CA PHE A 201 -13.01 7.98 -2.48
C PHE A 201 -14.45 7.99 -3.02
N VAL A 202 -14.65 7.69 -4.31
CA VAL A 202 -15.98 7.54 -4.92
C VAL A 202 -16.59 6.19 -4.53
N ASN A 203 -15.82 5.12 -4.70
CA ASN A 203 -16.27 3.76 -4.41
C ASN A 203 -15.85 3.25 -3.02
N ASN A 204 -14.95 3.99 -2.36
CA ASN A 204 -14.40 3.71 -1.04
C ASN A 204 -13.66 2.35 -1.00
N ASP A 205 -12.73 2.18 -1.95
CA ASP A 205 -11.82 1.03 -2.06
C ASP A 205 -10.41 1.47 -2.51
N GLY A 206 -9.44 0.55 -2.44
CA GLY A 206 -8.04 0.79 -2.77
C GLY A 206 -7.69 0.79 -4.27
N ASP A 207 -8.68 0.87 -5.17
CA ASP A 207 -8.45 0.82 -6.62
C ASP A 207 -8.75 2.16 -7.31
N PRO A 208 -7.79 3.10 -7.36
CA PRO A 208 -7.99 4.42 -7.99
C PRO A 208 -7.88 4.40 -9.52
N MET A 209 -8.28 3.30 -10.17
CA MET A 209 -8.27 3.15 -11.64
C MET A 209 -9.12 4.24 -12.33
N ASP A 210 -8.58 4.83 -13.40
CA ASP A 210 -9.29 5.86 -14.16
C ASP A 210 -10.32 5.25 -15.12
N ASP A 211 -11.57 5.61 -14.94
CA ASP A 211 -12.72 5.23 -15.75
C ASP A 211 -13.32 6.41 -16.54
N ASN A 212 -12.61 7.56 -16.60
CA ASN A 212 -13.04 8.77 -17.31
C ASN A 212 -12.03 9.31 -18.33
N HIS A 213 -10.73 9.03 -18.16
CA HIS A 213 -9.57 9.51 -18.94
C HIS A 213 -8.94 10.83 -18.45
N HIS A 214 -9.66 11.67 -17.72
CA HIS A 214 -9.19 13.02 -17.36
C HIS A 214 -7.98 12.98 -16.42
N GLY A 215 -8.03 12.19 -15.34
CA GLY A 215 -6.93 12.06 -14.39
C GLY A 215 -5.68 11.41 -15.00
N THR A 216 -5.85 10.42 -15.89
CA THR A 216 -4.72 9.84 -16.65
C THR A 216 -4.06 10.88 -17.57
N HIS A 217 -4.83 11.78 -18.16
CA HIS A 217 -4.30 12.87 -18.99
C HIS A 217 -3.48 13.86 -18.19
N VAL A 218 -3.95 14.21 -17.00
CA VAL A 218 -3.21 15.03 -16.04
C VAL A 218 -1.91 14.32 -15.62
N ALA A 219 -1.98 13.03 -15.28
CA ALA A 219 -0.82 12.24 -14.87
C ALA A 219 0.29 12.21 -15.91
N GLY A 220 -0.03 11.99 -17.19
CA GLY A 220 0.97 11.99 -18.26
C GLY A 220 1.66 13.34 -18.48
N THR A 221 0.93 14.44 -18.28
CA THR A 221 1.54 15.78 -18.41
C THR A 221 2.53 16.04 -17.27
N ILE A 222 2.25 15.55 -16.06
CA ILE A 222 3.17 15.65 -14.92
C ILE A 222 4.36 14.71 -15.11
N ALA A 223 4.09 13.43 -15.37
CA ALA A 223 5.04 12.33 -15.11
C ALA A 223 4.97 11.15 -16.10
N ALA A 224 4.60 11.35 -17.36
CA ALA A 224 4.90 10.31 -18.36
C ALA A 224 6.41 10.06 -18.41
N GLN A 225 6.79 8.79 -18.41
CA GLN A 225 8.18 8.37 -18.36
C GLN A 225 8.96 8.90 -19.56
N GLY A 226 9.92 9.78 -19.29
CA GLY A 226 10.78 10.30 -20.35
C GLY A 226 11.85 9.31 -20.77
N ASN A 227 12.22 9.39 -22.04
CA ASN A 227 13.30 8.64 -22.68
C ASN A 227 13.10 7.12 -22.69
N ASN A 228 11.84 6.66 -22.71
CA ASN A 228 11.49 5.24 -22.76
C ASN A 228 11.20 4.74 -24.20
N GLY A 229 11.25 5.64 -25.19
CA GLY A 229 11.05 5.36 -26.61
C GLY A 229 9.59 5.23 -27.03
N ARG A 230 8.65 5.63 -26.17
CA ARG A 230 7.20 5.47 -26.35
C ARG A 230 6.50 6.79 -26.07
N GLY A 231 5.34 6.98 -26.71
CA GLY A 231 4.38 7.96 -26.22
C GLY A 231 4.92 9.38 -26.04
N VAL A 232 4.65 9.97 -24.87
CA VAL A 232 4.99 11.34 -24.53
C VAL A 232 5.97 11.37 -23.36
N SER A 233 6.55 12.53 -23.10
CA SER A 233 7.36 12.78 -21.91
C SER A 233 6.64 13.79 -21.03
N GLY A 234 6.52 13.49 -19.73
CA GLY A 234 5.99 14.41 -18.73
C GLY A 234 7.01 15.50 -18.40
N VAL A 235 6.59 16.51 -17.64
CA VAL A 235 7.52 17.55 -17.17
C VAL A 235 8.59 16.95 -16.24
N ALA A 236 8.22 16.04 -15.33
CA ALA A 236 9.15 15.30 -14.46
C ALA A 236 9.20 13.84 -14.90
N TRP A 237 10.24 13.45 -15.64
CA TRP A 237 10.37 12.13 -16.28
C TRP A 237 10.41 10.98 -15.29
N ASN A 238 10.92 11.24 -14.09
CA ASN A 238 11.05 10.28 -13.02
C ASN A 238 10.45 10.91 -11.75
N THR A 239 9.18 10.70 -11.48
CA THR A 239 8.51 11.13 -10.25
C THR A 239 7.35 10.18 -9.96
N SER A 240 7.03 9.98 -8.69
CA SER A 240 6.02 9.02 -8.29
C SER A 240 4.63 9.66 -8.23
N ILE A 241 3.64 9.07 -8.92
CA ILE A 241 2.24 9.53 -8.94
C ILE A 241 1.41 8.71 -7.96
N MET A 242 0.81 9.39 -6.98
CA MET A 242 -0.21 8.82 -6.09
C MET A 242 -1.59 9.19 -6.62
N ALA A 243 -2.40 8.19 -6.97
CA ALA A 243 -3.71 8.38 -7.58
C ALA A 243 -4.81 8.52 -6.52
N LEU A 244 -5.51 9.67 -6.49
CA LEU A 244 -6.54 9.97 -5.50
C LEU A 244 -7.86 10.26 -6.23
N LYS A 245 -8.67 9.22 -6.41
CA LYS A 245 -9.91 9.29 -7.19
C LYS A 245 -11.04 9.84 -6.33
N PHE A 246 -11.60 11.00 -6.70
CA PHE A 246 -12.80 11.55 -6.07
C PHE A 246 -13.89 11.93 -7.08
N LEU A 247 -13.58 11.86 -8.38
CA LEU A 247 -14.52 12.03 -9.47
C LEU A 247 -14.85 10.66 -10.09
N SER A 248 -16.15 10.41 -10.27
CA SER A 248 -16.67 9.20 -10.92
C SER A 248 -16.38 9.15 -12.43
N ALA A 249 -16.71 8.03 -13.09
CA ALA A 249 -16.69 7.86 -14.55
C ALA A 249 -17.38 8.99 -15.33
N SER A 250 -18.33 9.70 -14.71
CA SER A 250 -19.05 10.83 -15.32
C SER A 250 -18.35 12.19 -15.16
N GLY A 251 -17.21 12.24 -14.47
CA GLY A 251 -16.52 13.47 -14.10
C GLY A 251 -17.15 14.23 -12.93
N ALA A 252 -18.10 13.61 -12.21
CA ALA A 252 -18.78 14.20 -11.06
C ALA A 252 -18.27 13.63 -9.73
N GLY A 253 -18.19 14.46 -8.70
CA GLY A 253 -17.81 14.08 -7.34
C GLY A 253 -18.24 15.11 -6.30
N TYR A 254 -18.00 14.83 -5.02
CA TYR A 254 -18.43 15.68 -3.92
C TYR A 254 -17.26 16.37 -3.23
N THR A 255 -17.50 17.57 -2.68
CA THR A 255 -16.51 18.32 -1.89
C THR A 255 -16.02 17.52 -0.68
N SER A 256 -16.84 16.63 -0.10
CA SER A 256 -16.43 15.73 0.98
C SER A 256 -15.31 14.79 0.57
N ASP A 257 -15.37 14.28 -0.65
CA ASP A 257 -14.43 13.27 -1.14
C ASP A 257 -13.11 13.94 -1.55
N ALA A 258 -13.18 15.16 -2.11
CA ALA A 258 -12.02 16.02 -2.29
C ALA A 258 -11.32 16.33 -0.96
N ILE A 259 -12.08 16.64 0.11
CA ILE A 259 -11.52 16.85 1.46
C ILE A 259 -10.83 15.58 1.98
N ARG A 260 -11.46 14.40 1.80
CA ARG A 260 -10.85 13.11 2.19
C ARG A 260 -9.55 12.86 1.45
N ALA A 261 -9.50 13.11 0.14
CA ALA A 261 -8.29 12.95 -0.67
C ALA A 261 -7.15 13.88 -0.22
N ILE A 262 -7.44 15.16 0.07
CA ILE A 262 -6.43 16.10 0.59
C ILE A 262 -5.90 15.65 1.96
N ASN A 263 -6.80 15.23 2.84
CA ASN A 263 -6.42 14.76 4.18
C ASN A 263 -5.64 13.45 4.14
N TYR A 264 -5.98 12.53 3.23
CA TYR A 264 -5.21 11.31 2.99
C TYR A 264 -3.77 11.64 2.57
N ALA A 265 -3.58 12.48 1.55
CA ALA A 265 -2.23 12.90 1.14
C ALA A 265 -1.44 13.57 2.28
N THR A 266 -2.11 14.43 3.06
CA THR A 266 -1.52 15.10 4.23
C THR A 266 -1.12 14.10 5.32
N MET A 267 -1.95 13.09 5.57
CA MET A 267 -1.69 11.99 6.51
C MET A 267 -0.50 11.14 6.04
N MET A 268 -0.47 10.73 4.77
CA MET A 268 0.62 9.93 4.22
C MET A 268 1.97 10.63 4.39
N ARG A 269 2.01 11.96 4.26
CA ARG A 269 3.21 12.75 4.56
C ARG A 269 3.56 12.77 6.04
N THR A 270 2.61 13.20 6.87
CA THR A 270 2.89 13.59 8.26
C THR A 270 2.98 12.40 9.23
N GLN A 271 2.34 11.29 8.89
CA GLN A 271 2.25 10.10 9.76
C GLN A 271 2.94 8.88 9.17
N TYR A 272 2.97 8.73 7.83
CA TYR A 272 3.54 7.57 7.14
C TYR A 272 4.85 7.86 6.41
N GLY A 273 5.35 9.10 6.50
CA GLY A 273 6.67 9.48 5.98
C GLY A 273 6.79 9.48 4.44
N VAL A 274 5.67 9.42 3.71
CA VAL A 274 5.66 9.51 2.26
C VAL A 274 6.05 10.92 1.83
N ASN A 275 7.03 11.04 0.94
CA ASN A 275 7.50 12.35 0.48
C ASN A 275 6.61 12.95 -0.62
N ILE A 276 5.30 13.04 -0.32
CA ILE A 276 4.35 13.79 -1.14
C ILE A 276 4.56 15.28 -0.92
N ARG A 277 4.87 16.02 -2.00
CA ARG A 277 5.21 17.45 -1.95
C ARG A 277 4.25 18.34 -2.75
N VAL A 278 3.48 17.74 -3.65
CA VAL A 278 2.61 18.47 -4.59
C VAL A 278 1.27 17.75 -4.69
N LEU A 279 0.19 18.52 -4.66
CA LEU A 279 -1.16 18.11 -5.04
C LEU A 279 -1.56 18.83 -6.33
N ASN A 280 -1.99 18.06 -7.33
CA ASN A 280 -2.60 18.59 -8.54
C ASN A 280 -4.13 18.53 -8.41
N ASN A 281 -4.79 19.68 -8.56
CA ASN A 281 -6.23 19.84 -8.41
C ASN A 281 -6.82 20.44 -9.70
N SER A 282 -6.97 19.60 -10.72
CA SER A 282 -7.50 19.96 -12.06
C SER A 282 -9.04 19.96 -12.12
N TRP A 283 -9.67 20.42 -11.05
CA TRP A 283 -11.12 20.47 -10.87
C TRP A 283 -11.53 21.78 -10.22
N GLY A 284 -12.81 22.11 -10.33
CA GLY A 284 -13.35 23.29 -9.70
C GLY A 284 -14.85 23.41 -9.91
N GLY A 285 -15.49 24.22 -9.08
CA GLY A 285 -16.93 24.39 -9.06
C GLY A 285 -17.50 24.39 -7.64
N GLY A 286 -18.79 24.69 -7.55
CA GLY A 286 -19.45 24.94 -6.26
C GLY A 286 -19.14 26.34 -5.71
N GLY A 287 -19.27 26.50 -4.40
CA GLY A 287 -18.99 27.75 -3.69
C GLY A 287 -17.97 27.56 -2.58
N TYR A 288 -17.68 28.65 -1.86
CA TYR A 288 -16.77 28.61 -0.71
C TYR A 288 -17.21 27.57 0.33
N SER A 289 -16.27 26.73 0.75
CA SER A 289 -16.41 25.78 1.85
C SER A 289 -15.29 25.99 2.86
N SER A 290 -15.65 26.27 4.11
CA SER A 290 -14.69 26.42 5.20
C SER A 290 -13.96 25.10 5.52
N SER A 291 -14.62 23.97 5.30
CA SER A 291 -14.03 22.64 5.53
C SER A 291 -12.98 22.29 4.48
N LEU A 292 -13.22 22.68 3.22
CA LEU A 292 -12.23 22.50 2.16
C LEU A 292 -11.04 23.45 2.36
N GLU A 293 -11.28 24.70 2.78
CA GLU A 293 -10.18 25.61 3.16
C GLU A 293 -9.33 25.03 4.30
N ALA A 294 -9.95 24.43 5.32
CA ALA A 294 -9.24 23.83 6.44
C ALA A 294 -8.37 22.64 5.99
N ALA A 295 -8.84 21.81 5.07
CA ALA A 295 -8.05 20.72 4.50
C ALA A 295 -6.84 21.24 3.70
N ILE A 296 -7.04 22.29 2.90
CA ILE A 296 -5.95 22.94 2.16
C ILE A 296 -4.93 23.55 3.13
N LYS A 297 -5.36 24.20 4.21
CA LYS A 297 -4.48 24.69 5.29
C LYS A 297 -3.74 23.58 6.02
N ALA A 298 -4.33 22.39 6.15
CA ALA A 298 -3.63 21.24 6.72
C ALA A 298 -2.49 20.78 5.79
N SER A 299 -2.72 20.76 4.47
CA SER A 299 -1.66 20.45 3.49
C SER A 299 -0.55 21.51 3.48
N GLU A 300 -0.88 22.80 3.71
CA GLU A 300 0.10 23.88 3.89
C GLU A 300 0.99 23.63 5.10
N GLN A 301 0.40 23.30 6.25
CA GLN A 301 1.14 22.97 7.48
C GLN A 301 2.01 21.72 7.33
N ALA A 302 1.63 20.83 6.43
CA ALA A 302 2.42 19.67 6.07
C ALA A 302 3.51 19.98 5.03
N ASP A 303 3.70 21.22 4.58
CA ASP A 303 4.69 21.57 3.54
C ASP A 303 4.42 20.87 2.19
N ILE A 304 3.16 20.88 1.77
CA ILE A 304 2.68 20.37 0.47
C ILE A 304 2.15 21.56 -0.36
N LEU A 305 2.55 21.66 -1.62
CA LEU A 305 2.00 22.62 -2.57
C LEU A 305 0.62 22.18 -3.09
N PHE A 306 -0.32 23.11 -3.19
CA PHE A 306 -1.67 22.86 -3.70
C PHE A 306 -1.89 23.61 -5.02
N VAL A 307 -1.81 22.92 -6.16
CA VAL A 307 -1.86 23.56 -7.49
C VAL A 307 -3.26 23.40 -8.08
N ALA A 308 -3.96 24.52 -8.31
CA ALA A 308 -5.38 24.53 -8.65
C ALA A 308 -5.69 25.21 -9.99
N ALA A 309 -6.56 24.58 -10.79
CA ALA A 309 -7.04 25.13 -12.05
C ALA A 309 -7.92 26.39 -11.83
N ALA A 310 -7.70 27.46 -12.60
CA ALA A 310 -8.43 28.73 -12.45
C ALA A 310 -9.91 28.67 -12.89
N GLY A 311 -10.29 27.68 -13.71
CA GLY A 311 -11.65 27.51 -14.26
C GLY A 311 -11.73 27.83 -15.75
N ASN A 312 -12.80 27.36 -16.41
CA ASN A 312 -12.91 27.31 -17.88
C ASN A 312 -14.09 28.13 -18.46
N ASP A 313 -14.54 29.18 -17.76
CA ASP A 313 -15.71 29.98 -18.14
C ASP A 313 -15.36 31.30 -18.86
N GLY A 314 -14.09 31.64 -19.00
CA GLY A 314 -13.62 32.92 -19.56
C GLY A 314 -13.93 34.12 -18.66
N THR A 315 -14.07 33.90 -17.35
CA THR A 315 -14.54 34.91 -16.38
C THR A 315 -13.42 35.46 -15.50
N ASN A 316 -13.68 36.61 -14.85
CA ASN A 316 -12.74 37.23 -13.92
C ASN A 316 -12.97 36.75 -12.48
N ASN A 317 -12.06 35.94 -11.95
CA ASN A 317 -12.07 35.38 -10.61
C ASN A 317 -11.97 36.43 -9.49
N ASP A 318 -11.43 37.63 -9.75
CA ASP A 318 -11.46 38.74 -8.78
C ASP A 318 -12.91 39.22 -8.53
N ALA A 319 -13.79 39.07 -9.53
CA ALA A 319 -15.20 39.49 -9.47
C ALA A 319 -16.16 38.32 -9.24
N SER A 320 -15.82 37.12 -9.68
CA SER A 320 -16.62 35.90 -9.58
C SER A 320 -15.72 34.75 -9.11
N PRO A 321 -15.53 34.59 -7.79
CA PRO A 321 -14.60 33.61 -7.25
C PRO A 321 -14.89 32.19 -7.72
N HIS A 322 -13.83 31.46 -8.06
CA HIS A 322 -13.85 30.05 -8.43
C HIS A 322 -13.08 29.23 -7.39
N TYR A 323 -13.64 28.13 -6.90
CA TYR A 323 -12.99 27.29 -5.89
C TYR A 323 -12.61 25.93 -6.49
N PRO A 324 -11.42 25.39 -6.14
CA PRO A 324 -10.54 25.81 -5.04
C PRO A 324 -9.54 26.94 -5.36
N SER A 325 -9.44 27.42 -6.61
CA SER A 325 -8.41 28.40 -7.00
C SER A 325 -8.41 29.73 -6.22
N ASN A 326 -9.56 30.19 -5.73
CA ASN A 326 -9.69 31.44 -4.99
C ASN A 326 -9.54 31.29 -3.46
N TYR A 327 -9.12 30.12 -2.96
CA TYR A 327 -8.78 30.01 -1.53
C TYR A 327 -7.52 30.81 -1.21
N TYR A 328 -7.62 31.70 -0.22
CA TYR A 328 -6.49 32.52 0.24
C TYR A 328 -5.65 31.75 1.26
N VAL A 329 -4.98 30.69 0.80
CA VAL A 329 -4.04 29.86 1.57
C VAL A 329 -2.67 29.93 0.88
N SER A 330 -1.59 30.07 1.64
CA SER A 330 -0.32 30.51 1.07
C SER A 330 0.35 29.46 0.19
N ASN A 331 0.04 28.17 0.38
CA ASN A 331 0.52 27.07 -0.47
C ASN A 331 -0.29 26.86 -1.77
N VAL A 332 -1.37 27.62 -2.01
CA VAL A 332 -2.19 27.49 -3.23
C VAL A 332 -1.52 28.21 -4.40
N ILE A 333 -1.41 27.56 -5.55
CA ILE A 333 -1.02 28.19 -6.83
C ILE A 333 -2.19 28.05 -7.80
N SER A 334 -2.82 29.17 -8.16
CA SER A 334 -3.90 29.21 -9.15
C SER A 334 -3.36 29.39 -10.57
N VAL A 335 -3.77 28.50 -11.49
CA VAL A 335 -3.18 28.37 -12.82
C VAL A 335 -4.20 28.66 -13.93
N ALA A 336 -3.91 29.68 -14.75
CA ALA A 336 -4.62 29.98 -16.00
C ALA A 336 -4.02 29.20 -17.19
N ALA A 337 -4.78 29.08 -18.30
CA ALA A 337 -4.35 28.39 -19.51
C ALA A 337 -3.91 29.35 -20.61
N THR A 338 -2.77 29.07 -21.25
CA THR A 338 -2.33 29.71 -22.50
C THR A 338 -2.40 28.76 -23.70
N ASP A 339 -2.45 29.33 -24.90
CA ASP A 339 -2.27 28.60 -26.16
C ASP A 339 -0.80 28.58 -26.63
N GLN A 340 -0.55 27.88 -27.74
CA GLN A 340 0.77 27.74 -28.37
C GLN A 340 1.41 29.07 -28.84
N ASN A 341 0.69 30.19 -28.79
CA ASN A 341 1.19 31.52 -29.14
C ASN A 341 1.30 32.44 -27.89
N ASP A 342 1.27 31.87 -26.69
CA ASP A 342 1.26 32.57 -25.40
C ASP A 342 0.06 33.50 -25.18
N ASN A 343 -1.04 33.33 -25.94
CA ASN A 343 -2.27 34.04 -25.62
C ASN A 343 -2.99 33.35 -24.47
N LEU A 344 -3.61 34.12 -23.58
CA LEU A 344 -4.58 33.58 -22.64
C LEU A 344 -5.70 32.86 -23.42
N ALA A 345 -5.94 31.59 -23.10
CA ALA A 345 -6.95 30.79 -23.76
C ALA A 345 -8.32 31.44 -23.57
N SER A 346 -9.13 31.48 -24.63
CA SER A 346 -10.43 32.20 -24.61
C SER A 346 -11.41 31.70 -23.52
N PHE A 347 -11.27 30.44 -23.10
CA PHE A 347 -12.07 29.84 -22.03
C PHE A 347 -11.42 30.01 -20.65
N SER A 348 -10.14 30.39 -20.54
CA SER A 348 -9.47 30.44 -19.24
C SER A 348 -10.09 31.55 -18.39
N ASN A 349 -10.50 31.19 -17.17
CA ASN A 349 -10.70 32.19 -16.14
C ASN A 349 -9.36 32.89 -15.82
N TYR A 350 -9.46 34.11 -15.32
CA TYR A 350 -8.33 34.99 -15.02
C TYR A 350 -8.63 35.84 -13.78
N GLY A 351 -7.63 36.45 -13.17
CA GLY A 351 -7.78 37.34 -12.02
C GLY A 351 -6.45 38.02 -11.70
N ALA A 352 -6.44 39.34 -11.64
CA ALA A 352 -5.23 40.11 -11.40
C ALA A 352 -4.71 39.93 -9.96
N SER A 353 -5.56 39.50 -9.03
CA SER A 353 -5.19 39.23 -7.63
C SER A 353 -5.42 37.79 -7.19
N THR A 354 -6.25 37.03 -7.91
CA THR A 354 -6.67 35.69 -7.50
C THR A 354 -6.16 34.55 -8.39
N VAL A 355 -5.45 34.85 -9.48
CA VAL A 355 -4.83 33.83 -10.35
C VAL A 355 -3.34 34.16 -10.45
N ASP A 356 -2.47 33.21 -10.09
CA ASP A 356 -1.06 33.49 -9.82
C ASP A 356 -0.19 33.47 -11.07
N ILE A 357 -0.33 32.43 -11.90
CA ILE A 357 0.51 32.19 -13.09
C ILE A 357 -0.32 31.53 -14.21
N ALA A 358 0.16 31.59 -15.46
CA ALA A 358 -0.43 30.83 -16.56
C ALA A 358 0.51 29.72 -17.06
N ALA A 359 -0.04 28.66 -17.66
CA ALA A 359 0.74 27.58 -18.28
C ALA A 359 0.02 27.04 -19.54
N PRO A 360 0.71 26.28 -20.41
CA PRO A 360 0.12 25.76 -21.64
C PRO A 360 -1.08 24.85 -21.36
N GLY A 361 -2.24 25.14 -21.96
CA GLY A 361 -3.48 24.42 -21.68
C GLY A 361 -4.40 24.21 -22.88
N VAL A 362 -3.94 24.44 -24.11
CA VAL A 362 -4.76 24.29 -25.33
C VAL A 362 -4.14 23.25 -26.27
N GLY A 363 -4.84 22.16 -26.52
CA GLY A 363 -4.35 21.09 -27.40
C GLY A 363 -3.13 20.36 -26.82
N ILE A 364 -3.14 20.12 -25.51
CA ILE A 364 -2.06 19.40 -24.81
C ILE A 364 -2.24 17.92 -25.06
N TYR A 365 -1.24 17.28 -25.67
CA TYR A 365 -1.23 15.84 -25.97
C TYR A 365 -0.65 15.04 -24.79
N SER A 366 -1.42 14.09 -24.27
CA SER A 366 -1.03 13.29 -23.09
C SER A 366 -1.64 11.88 -23.13
N THR A 367 -1.32 11.08 -22.12
CA THR A 367 -1.85 9.72 -21.88
C THR A 367 -3.34 9.73 -21.55
N ILE A 368 -4.09 8.71 -21.92
CA ILE A 368 -5.49 8.48 -21.48
C ILE A 368 -5.69 7.00 -21.17
N ALA A 369 -6.68 6.69 -20.32
CA ALA A 369 -6.91 5.32 -19.87
C ALA A 369 -7.06 4.31 -21.03
N GLY A 370 -6.58 3.08 -20.82
CA GLY A 370 -6.55 2.01 -21.82
C GLY A 370 -5.26 1.97 -22.65
N GLY A 371 -4.21 2.68 -22.23
CA GLY A 371 -2.92 2.72 -22.93
C GLY A 371 -2.90 3.63 -24.17
N TYR A 372 -3.81 4.60 -24.28
CA TYR A 372 -3.95 5.47 -25.45
C TYR A 372 -3.47 6.90 -25.17
N TYR A 373 -3.52 7.77 -26.18
CA TYR A 373 -3.11 9.17 -26.10
C TYR A 373 -4.15 10.07 -26.77
N ALA A 374 -4.36 11.28 -26.23
CA ALA A 374 -5.30 12.25 -26.79
C ALA A 374 -4.86 13.70 -26.51
N SER A 375 -5.42 14.65 -27.24
CA SER A 375 -5.23 16.09 -26.98
C SER A 375 -6.43 16.69 -26.27
N PHE A 376 -6.27 17.22 -25.06
CA PHE A 376 -7.30 17.98 -24.34
C PHE A 376 -6.97 19.47 -24.23
N SER A 377 -7.98 20.28 -23.89
CA SER A 377 -7.84 21.71 -23.65
C SER A 377 -8.61 22.11 -22.40
N GLY A 378 -7.98 22.91 -21.54
CA GLY A 378 -8.55 23.38 -20.29
C GLY A 378 -7.47 23.92 -19.35
N THR A 379 -7.86 24.71 -18.34
CA THR A 379 -6.99 24.99 -17.20
C THR A 379 -6.55 23.71 -16.49
N SER A 380 -7.35 22.64 -16.58
CA SER A 380 -7.01 21.30 -16.13
C SER A 380 -5.77 20.69 -16.80
N MET A 381 -5.39 21.16 -18.00
CA MET A 381 -4.16 20.76 -18.70
C MET A 381 -3.00 21.73 -18.42
N ALA A 382 -3.29 22.96 -17.99
CA ALA A 382 -2.27 23.93 -17.58
C ALA A 382 -1.71 23.61 -16.18
N THR A 383 -2.59 23.32 -15.21
CA THR A 383 -2.24 22.93 -13.83
C THR A 383 -1.16 21.85 -13.74
N PRO A 384 -1.24 20.70 -14.47
CA PRO A 384 -0.21 19.66 -14.39
C PRO A 384 1.17 20.07 -14.89
N HIS A 385 1.29 21.06 -15.78
CA HIS A 385 2.61 21.59 -16.12
C HIS A 385 3.27 22.26 -14.90
N VAL A 386 2.50 23.05 -14.15
CA VAL A 386 2.98 23.70 -12.92
C VAL A 386 3.30 22.65 -11.84
N SER A 387 2.43 21.66 -11.65
CA SER A 387 2.69 20.56 -10.70
C SER A 387 3.95 19.76 -11.06
N GLY A 388 4.18 19.51 -12.35
CA GLY A 388 5.39 18.84 -12.82
C GLY A 388 6.66 19.67 -12.61
N VAL A 389 6.61 21.00 -12.83
CA VAL A 389 7.74 21.89 -12.51
C VAL A 389 8.00 21.93 -11.01
N ALA A 390 6.96 21.94 -10.18
CA ALA A 390 7.12 21.83 -8.72
C ALA A 390 7.80 20.51 -8.31
N ALA A 391 7.46 19.39 -8.95
CA ALA A 391 8.13 18.11 -8.72
C ALA A 391 9.61 18.14 -9.14
N LEU A 392 9.93 18.74 -10.30
CA LEU A 392 11.32 18.97 -10.72
C LEU A 392 12.08 19.83 -9.71
N ALA A 393 11.46 20.90 -9.20
CA ALA A 393 12.05 21.78 -8.20
C ALA A 393 12.41 21.04 -6.91
N PHE A 394 11.51 20.22 -6.37
CA PHE A 394 11.82 19.39 -5.20
C PHE A 394 12.82 18.27 -5.48
N ALA A 395 12.95 17.82 -6.72
CA ALA A 395 14.01 16.89 -7.10
C ALA A 395 15.38 17.59 -7.23
N TYR A 396 15.38 18.85 -7.65
CA TYR A 396 16.59 19.67 -7.79
C TYR A 396 17.12 20.15 -6.43
N ASP A 397 16.22 20.63 -5.58
CA ASP A 397 16.48 21.05 -4.20
C ASP A 397 15.51 20.35 -3.24
N PRO A 398 15.88 19.16 -2.71
CA PRO A 398 15.03 18.39 -1.81
C PRO A 398 14.71 19.08 -0.48
N ASP A 399 15.58 20.00 -0.04
CA ASP A 399 15.48 20.71 1.23
C ASP A 399 14.62 21.98 1.14
N ALA A 400 14.36 22.49 -0.07
CA ALA A 400 13.48 23.62 -0.29
C ALA A 400 12.09 23.37 0.28
N THR A 401 11.51 24.38 0.93
CA THR A 401 10.13 24.38 1.42
C THR A 401 9.14 24.63 0.28
N ALA A 402 7.88 24.26 0.48
CA ALA A 402 6.79 24.56 -0.44
C ALA A 402 6.67 26.08 -0.72
N ALA A 403 6.90 26.92 0.29
CA ALA A 403 6.88 28.37 0.12
C ALA A 403 8.00 28.86 -0.81
N GLU A 404 9.22 28.31 -0.69
CA GLU A 404 10.37 28.63 -1.55
C GLU A 404 10.13 28.17 -2.99
N VAL A 405 9.64 26.95 -3.18
CA VAL A 405 9.31 26.43 -4.52
C VAL A 405 8.18 27.25 -5.16
N LYS A 406 7.14 27.62 -4.42
CA LYS A 406 6.10 28.54 -4.93
C LYS A 406 6.70 29.88 -5.34
N ALA A 407 7.56 30.48 -4.51
CA ALA A 407 8.19 31.76 -4.82
C ALA A 407 9.06 31.66 -6.09
N ALA A 408 9.81 30.56 -6.25
CA ALA A 408 10.61 30.29 -7.43
C ALA A 408 9.75 30.13 -8.69
N ILE A 409 8.64 29.40 -8.62
CA ILE A 409 7.69 29.25 -9.74
C ILE A 409 7.12 30.60 -10.18
N LEU A 410 6.69 31.43 -9.22
CA LEU A 410 6.07 32.72 -9.50
C LEU A 410 7.07 33.80 -9.91
N GLY A 411 8.35 33.66 -9.53
CA GLY A 411 9.41 34.59 -9.89
C GLY A 411 10.19 34.22 -11.15
N GLY A 412 10.22 32.92 -11.49
CA GLY A 412 11.03 32.37 -12.58
C GLY A 412 10.33 32.32 -13.94
N GLY A 413 9.03 32.66 -14.01
CA GLY A 413 8.24 32.62 -15.24
C GLY A 413 8.59 33.71 -16.27
N ASP A 414 8.14 33.49 -17.52
CA ASP A 414 8.32 34.43 -18.61
C ASP A 414 7.23 35.51 -18.60
N LEU A 415 7.61 36.80 -18.61
CA LEU A 415 6.66 37.89 -18.67
C LEU A 415 5.99 37.97 -20.06
N ILE A 416 4.68 37.75 -20.11
CA ILE A 416 3.90 37.83 -21.35
C ILE A 416 2.98 39.04 -21.31
N SER A 417 3.20 39.98 -22.23
CA SER A 417 2.44 41.26 -22.25
C SER A 417 0.92 41.09 -22.24
N GLY A 418 0.39 40.04 -22.89
CA GLY A 418 -1.05 39.73 -22.93
C GLY A 418 -1.64 39.21 -21.61
N LEU A 419 -0.81 38.81 -20.64
CA LEU A 419 -1.23 38.34 -19.33
C LEU A 419 -1.19 39.44 -18.25
N SER A 420 -0.56 40.59 -18.54
CA SER A 420 -0.47 41.71 -17.62
C SER A 420 -1.86 42.23 -17.22
N GLY A 421 -2.14 42.29 -15.92
CA GLY A 421 -3.45 42.68 -15.39
C GLY A 421 -4.56 41.63 -15.58
N LYS A 422 -4.21 40.42 -16.04
CA LYS A 422 -5.10 39.25 -16.11
C LYS A 422 -4.67 38.15 -15.15
N VAL A 423 -3.38 38.04 -14.90
CA VAL A 423 -2.75 37.10 -13.97
C VAL A 423 -1.83 37.91 -13.07
N ALA A 424 -1.71 37.57 -11.78
CA ALA A 424 -1.03 38.37 -10.78
C ALA A 424 0.44 38.64 -11.11
N THR A 425 1.17 37.62 -11.58
CA THR A 425 2.55 37.76 -12.06
C THR A 425 2.64 38.39 -13.45
N GLY A 426 1.57 38.27 -14.26
CA GLY A 426 1.61 38.54 -15.69
C GLY A 426 2.53 37.56 -16.46
N MET A 427 2.89 36.44 -15.85
CA MET A 427 3.87 35.49 -16.38
C MET A 427 3.26 34.17 -16.80
N ARG A 428 3.95 33.50 -17.72
CA ARG A 428 3.74 32.10 -18.12
C ARG A 428 4.85 31.24 -17.51
N LEU A 429 4.51 30.04 -17.04
CA LEU A 429 5.43 29.11 -16.37
C LEU A 429 6.71 28.87 -17.16
N ASN A 430 7.86 28.94 -16.51
CA ASN A 430 9.16 28.56 -17.07
C ASN A 430 9.90 27.64 -16.07
N ALA A 431 10.17 26.41 -16.48
CA ALA A 431 10.77 25.36 -15.67
C ALA A 431 12.24 25.67 -15.37
N ALA A 432 13.03 26.06 -16.37
CA ALA A 432 14.45 26.35 -16.20
C ALA A 432 14.67 27.57 -15.29
N GLY A 433 13.89 28.64 -15.50
CA GLY A 433 13.91 29.84 -14.67
C GLY A 433 13.46 29.58 -13.23
N THR A 434 12.51 28.66 -13.01
CA THR A 434 12.14 28.21 -11.66
C THR A 434 13.35 27.57 -10.96
N LEU A 435 14.06 26.64 -11.61
CA LEU A 435 15.21 25.96 -11.00
C LEU A 435 16.40 26.91 -10.74
N ASP A 436 16.59 27.93 -11.58
CA ASP A 436 17.67 28.92 -11.37
C ASP A 436 17.48 29.73 -10.08
N LEU A 437 16.24 29.96 -9.65
CA LEU A 437 15.96 30.72 -8.42
C LEU A 437 16.14 29.91 -7.13
N LEU A 438 16.21 28.59 -7.21
CA LEU A 438 16.44 27.72 -6.04
C LEU A 438 17.92 27.55 -5.68
N ASN A 439 18.84 28.13 -6.47
CA ASN A 439 20.29 28.06 -6.20
C ASN A 439 20.98 29.45 -6.22
N PRO A 440 20.87 30.26 -5.14
CA PRO A 440 21.46 31.60 -5.09
C PRO A 440 22.90 31.55 -4.57
N SER A 441 23.83 31.03 -5.38
CA SER A 441 25.28 31.20 -5.13
C SER A 441 25.88 32.32 -5.99
N SER A 442 25.33 33.54 -5.97
CA SER A 442 26.04 34.78 -6.36
C SER A 442 25.18 36.07 -6.29
N GLY A 443 25.59 37.04 -5.45
CA GLY A 443 25.41 38.47 -5.76
C GLY A 443 24.54 39.36 -4.85
N SER A 444 25.14 39.87 -3.76
CA SER A 444 24.98 41.17 -3.03
C SER A 444 23.62 41.88 -2.80
N PRO A 445 23.47 42.57 -1.63
CA PRO A 445 22.25 43.30 -1.26
C PRO A 445 22.16 44.70 -1.91
N ILE A 446 20.97 45.02 -2.40
CA ILE A 446 20.61 46.35 -2.94
C ILE A 446 20.37 47.35 -1.79
N THR A 447 21.22 48.38 -1.73
CA THR A 447 21.05 49.61 -0.94
C THR A 447 20.32 50.66 -1.78
N ASN A 448 19.45 51.48 -1.17
CA ASN A 448 18.85 52.64 -1.83
C ASN A 448 19.26 53.95 -1.10
N PRO A 449 19.50 55.07 -1.80
CA PRO A 449 20.26 56.21 -1.32
C PRO A 449 19.38 57.34 -0.74
N THR A 450 19.97 58.10 0.19
CA THR A 450 19.52 59.44 0.60
C THR A 450 20.08 60.53 -0.35
N PRO A 451 19.36 61.66 -0.54
CA PRO A 451 19.96 62.92 -1.00
C PRO A 451 20.01 64.00 0.10
N ASP A 452 21.08 64.80 0.02
CA ASP A 452 21.57 65.90 0.88
C ASP A 452 20.98 67.30 0.46
N PRO A 453 21.42 68.47 0.98
CA PRO A 453 20.79 69.31 2.00
C PRO A 453 20.39 70.72 1.49
N GLU A 454 20.08 71.64 2.43
CA GLU A 454 20.29 73.13 2.43
C GLU A 454 18.99 73.97 2.65
N PRO A 455 19.00 75.18 3.27
CA PRO A 455 19.86 75.86 4.27
C PRO A 455 19.09 76.37 5.54
N GLU A 456 19.82 76.79 6.58
CA GLU A 456 19.34 77.60 7.74
C GLU A 456 19.43 79.12 7.43
N PRO A 457 18.64 80.06 8.04
CA PRO A 457 18.94 80.54 9.41
C PRO A 457 17.82 81.26 10.24
N GLU A 458 18.17 81.56 11.51
CA GLU A 458 17.71 82.60 12.47
C GLU A 458 16.98 82.15 13.77
N PRO A 459 17.25 82.81 14.93
CA PRO A 459 17.11 82.21 16.26
C PRO A 459 15.69 82.29 16.81
N GLU A 460 15.15 81.13 17.18
CA GLU A 460 13.78 80.94 17.65
C GLU A 460 13.64 81.07 19.19
N PRO A 461 12.43 81.37 19.70
CA PRO A 461 12.09 81.42 21.13
C PRO A 461 12.28 80.06 21.83
N ASN A 462 12.50 80.08 23.15
CA ASN A 462 12.69 78.89 23.99
C ASN A 462 11.77 77.72 23.59
N LYS A 463 12.35 76.62 23.10
CA LYS A 463 11.67 75.49 22.50
C LYS A 463 11.78 74.30 23.44
N ALA A 464 10.63 73.82 23.91
CA ALA A 464 10.58 72.67 24.81
C ALA A 464 11.37 71.46 24.25
N PRO A 465 11.98 70.65 25.14
CA PRO A 465 12.77 69.50 24.73
C PRO A 465 11.90 68.46 24.03
N THR A 466 12.53 67.62 23.22
CA THR A 466 11.90 66.52 22.49
C THR A 466 12.17 65.18 23.17
N LEU A 467 11.18 64.29 23.12
CA LEU A 467 11.28 62.90 23.55
C LEU A 467 10.60 62.04 22.47
N GLY A 468 11.35 61.13 21.84
CA GLY A 468 10.87 60.38 20.67
C GLY A 468 10.08 59.13 21.04
N SER A 469 10.64 58.28 21.90
CA SER A 469 10.00 57.01 22.31
C SER A 469 10.40 56.62 23.73
N VAL A 470 9.56 55.84 24.40
CA VAL A 470 9.91 55.12 25.62
C VAL A 470 9.75 53.62 25.38
N SER A 471 10.66 52.81 25.93
CA SER A 471 10.60 51.34 25.86
C SER A 471 10.92 50.73 27.23
N THR A 472 10.43 49.51 27.48
CA THR A 472 10.78 48.75 28.68
C THR A 472 11.49 47.45 28.33
N ASP A 473 12.39 47.02 29.22
CA ASP A 473 13.07 45.73 29.15
C ASP A 473 13.03 45.04 30.53
N PRO A 474 12.37 43.88 30.67
CA PRO A 474 11.57 43.20 29.64
C PRO A 474 10.23 43.93 29.37
N SER A 475 9.61 43.67 28.21
CA SER A 475 8.26 44.17 27.87
C SER A 475 7.11 43.34 28.48
N THR A 476 7.44 42.15 28.99
CA THR A 476 6.53 41.24 29.71
C THR A 476 7.11 40.92 31.07
N VAL A 477 6.29 40.98 32.13
CA VAL A 477 6.71 40.73 33.52
C VAL A 477 5.74 39.72 34.16
N TYR A 478 6.25 38.73 34.89
CA TYR A 478 5.41 37.76 35.58
C TYR A 478 5.08 38.18 37.01
N LEU A 479 3.84 37.94 37.45
CA LEU A 479 3.40 38.23 38.82
C LEU A 479 4.20 37.42 39.85
N GLY A 480 4.73 38.11 40.85
CA GLY A 480 5.47 37.48 41.96
C GLY A 480 6.95 37.23 41.70
N GLU A 481 7.47 37.52 40.50
CA GLU A 481 8.91 37.48 40.24
C GLU A 481 9.61 38.74 40.78
N THR A 482 10.81 38.57 41.34
CA THR A 482 11.66 39.64 41.89
C THR A 482 12.49 40.38 40.83
N ASN A 483 12.16 40.22 39.55
CA ASN A 483 12.95 40.77 38.45
C ASN A 483 12.87 42.31 38.39
N THR A 484 13.93 42.96 37.89
CA THR A 484 13.96 44.41 37.68
C THR A 484 13.45 44.76 36.28
N ILE A 485 12.75 45.88 36.16
CA ILE A 485 12.33 46.46 34.88
C ILE A 485 13.18 47.71 34.60
N THR A 486 13.74 47.79 33.40
CA THR A 486 14.45 48.98 32.92
C THR A 486 13.58 49.74 31.93
N ILE A 487 13.36 51.02 32.20
CA ILE A 487 12.57 51.94 31.38
C ILE A 487 13.54 52.92 30.72
N THR A 488 13.54 52.98 29.39
CA THR A 488 14.49 53.80 28.61
C THR A 488 13.71 54.77 27.73
N ALA A 489 13.91 56.07 27.96
CA ALA A 489 13.51 57.13 27.04
C ALA A 489 14.61 57.35 26.00
N LYS A 490 14.23 57.39 24.73
CA LYS A 490 15.14 57.51 23.58
C LYS A 490 14.85 58.78 22.80
N ASN A 491 15.88 59.28 22.11
CA ASN A 491 15.85 60.53 21.35
C ASN A 491 15.45 61.71 22.24
N VAL A 492 16.00 61.75 23.46
CA VAL A 492 15.83 62.85 24.41
C VAL A 492 16.82 63.95 24.04
N ALA A 493 16.32 65.04 23.48
CA ALA A 493 17.18 66.14 23.03
C ALA A 493 16.48 67.47 23.23
N ASP A 494 17.24 68.50 23.55
CA ASP A 494 16.76 69.86 23.60
C ASP A 494 17.44 70.67 22.50
N ALA A 495 16.65 71.44 21.75
CA ALA A 495 17.12 72.05 20.51
C ALA A 495 17.85 73.38 20.76
N ASP A 496 17.55 74.05 21.86
CA ASP A 496 18.09 75.35 22.23
C ASP A 496 18.61 75.43 23.68
N GLY A 497 18.47 74.36 24.46
CA GLY A 497 18.98 74.25 25.83
C GLY A 497 19.56 72.88 26.18
N SER A 498 19.45 72.50 27.45
CA SER A 498 19.85 71.21 27.99
C SER A 498 18.71 70.57 28.79
N VAL A 499 18.49 69.27 28.58
CA VAL A 499 17.49 68.53 29.34
C VAL A 499 17.95 68.40 30.80
N SER A 500 17.19 68.96 31.74
CA SER A 500 17.49 68.89 33.17
C SER A 500 17.14 67.53 33.78
N LYS A 501 16.05 66.90 33.33
CA LYS A 501 15.64 65.54 33.73
C LYS A 501 14.56 64.94 32.83
N VAL A 502 14.47 63.61 32.83
CA VAL A 502 13.31 62.83 32.36
C VAL A 502 12.62 62.18 33.55
N THR A 503 11.31 62.37 33.69
CA THR A 503 10.50 61.75 34.75
C THR A 503 9.60 60.67 34.17
N PHE A 504 9.52 59.53 34.85
CA PHE A 504 8.72 58.36 34.47
C PHE A 504 7.53 58.17 35.40
N TYR A 505 6.38 57.83 34.85
CA TYR A 505 5.10 57.68 35.55
C TYR A 505 4.43 56.36 35.22
N ARG A 506 3.65 55.82 36.15
CA ARG A 506 2.73 54.71 35.95
C ARG A 506 1.30 55.22 35.92
N ASP A 507 0.53 54.76 34.93
CA ASP A 507 -0.93 54.93 34.90
C ASP A 507 -1.56 54.15 36.07
N SER A 508 -1.81 54.83 37.19
CA SER A 508 -2.26 54.19 38.43
C SER A 508 -3.77 54.05 38.49
N ASN A 509 -4.51 54.79 37.67
CA ASN A 509 -5.97 54.79 37.65
C ASN A 509 -6.55 54.07 36.41
N GLY A 510 -5.70 53.67 35.46
CA GLY A 510 -6.04 52.88 34.28
C GLY A 510 -6.83 53.65 33.22
N ASN A 511 -6.76 54.99 33.23
CA ASN A 511 -7.55 55.84 32.34
C ASN A 511 -6.86 56.14 31.00
N GLY A 512 -5.62 55.67 30.80
CA GLY A 512 -4.84 55.86 29.59
C GLY A 512 -4.35 57.29 29.35
N LYS A 513 -4.41 58.17 30.36
CA LYS A 513 -4.02 59.58 30.29
C LYS A 513 -3.20 59.96 31.51
N TRP A 514 -2.07 60.63 31.28
CA TRP A 514 -1.31 61.19 32.38
C TRP A 514 -2.11 62.26 33.14
N ASP A 515 -2.31 62.06 34.44
CA ASP A 515 -2.90 63.03 35.35
C ASP A 515 -2.27 63.01 36.76
N ALA A 516 -2.72 63.91 37.65
CA ALA A 516 -2.11 64.08 38.99
C ALA A 516 -2.35 62.89 39.95
N THR A 517 -3.18 61.91 39.57
CA THR A 517 -3.42 60.68 40.33
C THR A 517 -2.47 59.54 39.92
N ASP A 518 -1.67 59.74 38.87
CA ASP A 518 -0.65 58.80 38.43
C ASP A 518 0.60 58.84 39.30
N SER A 519 1.18 57.66 39.54
CA SER A 519 2.32 57.52 40.45
C SER A 519 3.64 57.74 39.72
N VAL A 520 4.52 58.55 40.30
CA VAL A 520 5.89 58.74 39.81
C VAL A 520 6.70 57.48 40.11
N LEU A 521 7.31 56.89 39.08
CA LEU A 521 8.22 55.75 39.22
C LEU A 521 9.65 56.18 39.54
N GLY A 522 10.07 57.33 39.01
CA GLY A 522 11.40 57.91 39.23
C GLY A 522 11.77 58.93 38.16
N SER A 523 12.99 59.44 38.21
CA SER A 523 13.54 60.35 37.20
C SER A 523 15.02 60.13 36.97
N ASP A 524 15.50 60.42 35.77
CA ASP A 524 16.92 60.40 35.41
C ASP A 524 17.36 61.82 34.97
N SER A 525 18.45 62.32 35.55
CA SER A 525 19.06 63.62 35.25
C SER A 525 20.44 63.49 34.60
N THR A 526 20.83 62.28 34.19
CA THR A 526 22.13 61.97 33.57
C THR A 526 21.98 61.62 32.09
N ILE A 527 21.33 62.52 31.33
CA ILE A 527 21.06 62.31 29.91
C ILE A 527 22.38 62.30 29.12
N SER A 528 22.71 61.18 28.47
CA SER A 528 23.91 61.00 27.66
C SER A 528 23.57 60.27 26.37
N GLY A 529 24.06 60.77 25.23
CA GLY A 529 23.79 60.18 23.90
C GLY A 529 22.30 60.17 23.51
N GLY A 530 21.48 61.07 24.08
CA GLY A 530 20.04 61.15 23.83
C GLY A 530 19.21 60.07 24.55
N LEU A 531 19.77 59.42 25.57
CA LEU A 531 19.12 58.39 26.36
C LEU A 531 18.97 58.84 27.82
N ALA A 532 17.83 58.49 28.41
CA ALA A 532 17.59 58.56 29.84
C ALA A 532 16.96 57.23 30.30
N SER A 533 17.48 56.65 31.38
CA SER A 533 17.11 55.29 31.81
C SER A 533 16.83 55.21 33.31
N LEU A 534 15.82 54.42 33.66
CA LEU A 534 15.44 54.14 35.04
C LEU A 534 15.23 52.64 35.23
N THR A 535 15.98 52.01 36.15
CA THR A 535 15.78 50.61 36.55
C THR A 535 15.13 50.55 37.93
N ILE A 536 14.01 49.84 38.04
CA ILE A 536 13.25 49.65 39.30
C ILE A 536 12.92 48.17 39.52
N SER A 537 12.68 47.78 40.76
CA SER A 537 12.10 46.46 41.08
C SER A 537 10.65 46.38 40.61
N ASN A 538 10.20 45.20 40.16
CA ASN A 538 8.83 44.94 39.69
C ASN A 538 7.76 45.54 40.64
N PRO A 539 7.04 46.61 40.21
CA PRO A 539 6.06 47.29 41.04
C PRO A 539 4.62 46.80 40.81
N PHE A 540 4.42 45.74 40.01
CA PHE A 540 3.09 45.29 39.56
C PHE A 540 2.48 44.23 40.48
N THR A 541 1.18 44.35 40.77
CA THR A 541 0.44 43.50 41.73
C THR A 541 -0.79 42.81 41.14
N ALA A 542 -1.12 43.05 39.86
CA ALA A 542 -2.22 42.41 39.14
C ALA A 542 -1.84 42.17 37.66
N ALA A 543 -2.41 41.12 37.06
CA ALA A 543 -2.18 40.76 35.66
C ALA A 543 -2.90 41.73 34.72
N GLY A 544 -2.41 41.85 33.49
CA GLY A 544 -2.95 42.73 32.45
C GLY A 544 -1.94 43.78 31.95
N ASN A 545 -2.40 44.61 31.01
CA ASN A 545 -1.57 45.65 30.40
C ASN A 545 -1.49 46.88 31.32
N GLN A 546 -0.30 47.46 31.47
CA GLN A 546 -0.04 48.66 32.26
C GLN A 546 0.70 49.70 31.41
N LEU A 547 0.25 50.96 31.46
CA LEU A 547 0.85 52.08 30.71
C LEU A 547 1.93 52.79 31.54
N ILE A 548 3.08 53.03 30.91
CA ILE A 548 4.21 53.79 31.46
C ILE A 548 4.42 55.03 30.61
N PHE A 549 4.49 56.21 31.24
CA PHE A 549 4.74 57.49 30.57
C PHE A 549 6.13 58.03 30.87
N ALA A 550 6.71 58.77 29.92
CA ALA A 550 7.95 59.54 30.10
C ALA A 550 7.77 61.00 29.64
N GLN A 551 8.36 61.93 30.39
CA GLN A 551 8.38 63.37 30.05
C GLN A 551 9.74 64.00 30.42
N ALA A 552 10.42 64.59 29.43
CA ALA A 552 11.62 65.42 29.60
C ALA A 552 11.27 66.86 30.01
N THR A 553 12.13 67.49 30.81
CA THR A 553 12.10 68.90 31.22
C THR A 553 13.46 69.53 30.94
N ASP A 554 13.53 70.73 30.36
CA ASP A 554 14.79 71.46 30.12
C ASP A 554 15.25 72.26 31.35
N ASN A 555 16.34 73.02 31.20
CA ASN A 555 16.92 73.86 32.25
C ASN A 555 16.21 75.23 32.41
N GLU A 556 15.30 75.58 31.51
CA GLU A 556 14.45 76.77 31.52
C GLU A 556 13.03 76.47 32.05
N GLY A 557 12.72 75.20 32.31
CA GLY A 557 11.47 74.70 32.88
C GLY A 557 10.39 74.31 31.88
N ALA A 558 10.65 74.32 30.57
CA ALA A 558 9.71 73.81 29.57
C ALA A 558 9.76 72.27 29.47
N LYS A 559 8.63 71.69 29.05
CA LYS A 559 8.36 70.25 29.13
C LYS A 559 8.05 69.69 27.76
N SER A 560 8.64 68.54 27.46
CA SER A 560 8.35 67.76 26.25
C SER A 560 6.91 67.21 26.20
N ASN A 561 6.52 66.75 25.01
CA ASN A 561 5.39 65.85 24.83
C ASN A 561 5.53 64.58 25.69
N LEU A 562 4.41 64.05 26.17
CA LEU A 562 4.37 62.76 26.83
C LEU A 562 4.46 61.64 25.79
N VAL A 563 5.29 60.64 26.07
CA VAL A 563 5.34 59.40 25.28
C VAL A 563 5.09 58.21 26.21
N ALA A 564 4.34 57.23 25.71
CA ALA A 564 3.89 56.08 26.48
C ALA A 564 4.37 54.76 25.87
N THR A 565 4.51 53.75 26.72
CA THR A 565 4.67 52.34 26.32
C THR A 565 3.84 51.44 27.23
N THR A 566 3.52 50.24 26.76
CA THR A 566 2.79 49.24 27.52
C THR A 566 3.74 48.18 28.06
N VAL A 567 3.53 47.75 29.30
CA VAL A 567 4.14 46.55 29.91
C VAL A 567 3.03 45.52 30.14
N THR A 568 3.24 44.28 29.72
CA THR A 568 2.26 43.20 29.87
C THR A 568 2.57 42.37 31.11
N ILE A 569 1.62 42.25 32.04
CA ILE A 569 1.79 41.48 33.28
C ILE A 569 1.05 40.14 33.19
N VAL A 570 1.77 39.03 33.34
CA VAL A 570 1.24 37.66 33.13
C VAL A 570 1.30 36.85 34.42
N GLN A 571 0.28 36.02 34.68
CA GLN A 571 0.32 35.00 35.75
C GLN A 571 0.98 33.73 35.19
N PRO A 572 2.02 33.16 35.84
CA PRO A 572 2.70 31.97 35.32
C PRO A 572 1.78 30.73 35.43
N ASP A 573 1.50 30.10 34.29
CA ASP A 573 0.63 28.93 34.10
C ASP A 573 1.30 28.01 33.08
N ASP A 574 1.58 26.74 33.42
CA ASP A 574 2.30 25.82 32.52
C ASP A 574 1.38 24.99 31.63
N TYR A 575 0.13 24.78 32.03
CA TYR A 575 -0.93 24.18 31.21
C TYR A 575 -2.25 24.92 31.35
N ALA A 576 -3.11 24.79 30.33
CA ALA A 576 -4.36 25.54 30.32
C ALA A 576 -5.32 25.07 31.43
N ASN A 577 -5.93 26.04 32.08
CA ASN A 577 -6.95 25.86 33.11
C ASN A 577 -8.34 25.39 32.62
N THR A 578 -8.46 24.99 31.34
CA THR A 578 -9.75 24.60 30.73
C THR A 578 -9.61 23.49 29.70
N ALA A 579 -10.69 22.72 29.52
CA ALA A 579 -10.76 21.67 28.49
C ALA A 579 -10.50 22.20 27.06
N ALA A 580 -10.91 23.44 26.75
CA ALA A 580 -10.70 24.05 25.43
C ALA A 580 -9.20 24.25 25.11
N GLY A 581 -8.38 24.54 26.13
CA GLY A 581 -6.93 24.67 26.03
C GLY A 581 -6.17 23.38 26.35
N ALA A 582 -6.86 22.25 26.56
CA ALA A 582 -6.24 21.04 27.07
C ALA A 582 -5.11 20.51 26.19
N THR A 583 -3.99 20.17 26.82
CA THR A 583 -2.78 19.67 26.13
C THR A 583 -2.92 18.20 25.76
N LEU A 584 -2.54 17.84 24.54
CA LEU A 584 -2.56 16.43 24.08
C LEU A 584 -1.49 15.60 24.81
N VAL A 585 -1.90 14.45 25.32
CA VAL A 585 -1.02 13.40 25.86
C VAL A 585 -1.26 12.13 25.08
N SER A 586 -0.22 11.62 24.40
CA SER A 586 -0.31 10.35 23.70
C SER A 586 -0.44 9.19 24.68
N VAL A 587 -1.27 8.20 24.34
CA VAL A 587 -1.35 6.94 25.09
C VAL A 587 0.02 6.24 25.06
N GLY A 588 0.50 5.79 26.21
CA GLY A 588 1.86 5.28 26.42
C GLY A 588 2.87 6.36 26.83
N GLY A 589 2.52 7.64 26.70
CA GLY A 589 3.36 8.79 27.04
C GLY A 589 3.18 9.28 28.48
N SER A 590 3.99 10.28 28.83
CA SER A 590 3.86 11.04 30.08
C SER A 590 4.09 12.54 29.86
N LYS A 591 3.49 13.37 30.71
CA LYS A 591 3.71 14.82 30.76
C LYS A 591 4.00 15.26 32.19
N SER A 592 5.05 16.03 32.36
CA SER A 592 5.36 16.69 33.63
C SER A 592 4.70 18.06 33.66
N GLY A 593 4.17 18.44 34.82
CA GLY A 593 3.54 19.73 35.04
C GLY A 593 3.64 20.18 36.49
N LYS A 594 3.16 21.39 36.75
CA LYS A 594 3.27 22.03 38.04
C LYS A 594 1.99 22.79 38.33
N VAL A 595 1.38 22.46 39.46
CA VAL A 595 0.32 23.31 40.04
C VAL A 595 0.99 24.61 40.53
N ASN A 596 0.91 25.67 39.74
CA ASN A 596 1.69 26.91 39.83
C ASN A 596 1.24 27.78 41.01
N TYR A 597 -0.05 27.80 41.32
CA TYR A 597 -0.64 28.62 42.39
C TYR A 597 -1.85 27.93 43.02
N ALA A 598 -2.32 28.49 44.14
CA ALA A 598 -3.47 27.95 44.85
C ALA A 598 -4.74 28.01 43.97
N GLY A 599 -5.34 26.85 43.70
CA GLY A 599 -6.54 26.72 42.87
C GLY A 599 -6.28 26.51 41.38
N ASP A 600 -5.01 26.35 40.98
CA ASP A 600 -4.61 26.02 39.63
C ASP A 600 -5.00 24.58 39.23
N VAL A 601 -5.34 24.39 37.96
CA VAL A 601 -5.87 23.16 37.38
C VAL A 601 -5.30 22.95 35.98
N ASP A 602 -4.58 21.86 35.75
CA ASP A 602 -4.02 21.58 34.43
C ASP A 602 -4.91 20.64 33.64
N TYR A 603 -5.34 21.06 32.45
CA TYR A 603 -6.13 20.22 31.56
C TYR A 603 -5.27 19.53 30.48
N PHE A 604 -5.53 18.24 30.33
CA PHE A 604 -4.97 17.39 29.29
C PHE A 604 -6.09 16.70 28.50
N ARG A 605 -5.76 16.18 27.32
CA ARG A 605 -6.66 15.36 26.51
C ARG A 605 -5.92 14.20 25.87
N PHE A 606 -6.63 13.11 25.63
CA PHE A 606 -6.13 12.01 24.81
C PHE A 606 -7.28 11.37 24.02
N SER A 607 -6.96 10.66 22.95
CA SER A 607 -7.94 9.91 22.16
C SER A 607 -8.09 8.52 22.74
N ALA A 608 -9.31 8.18 23.17
CA ALA A 608 -9.67 6.86 23.64
C ALA A 608 -10.32 6.05 22.51
N VAL A 609 -10.10 4.74 22.52
CA VAL A 609 -10.71 3.76 21.61
C VAL A 609 -11.71 2.93 22.40
N ALA A 610 -12.93 2.77 21.89
CA ALA A 610 -13.97 1.94 22.51
C ALA A 610 -13.44 0.53 22.85
N GLY A 611 -13.82 -0.01 24.01
CA GLY A 611 -13.38 -1.30 24.51
C GLY A 611 -11.98 -1.31 25.15
N THR A 612 -11.15 -0.28 24.92
CA THR A 612 -9.80 -0.23 25.50
C THR A 612 -9.83 0.21 26.96
N THR A 613 -9.11 -0.52 27.81
CA THR A 613 -8.93 -0.16 29.22
C THR A 613 -7.64 0.64 29.41
N TYR A 614 -7.78 1.85 29.93
CA TYR A 614 -6.68 2.77 30.20
C TYR A 614 -6.37 2.83 31.70
N VAL A 615 -5.09 2.91 32.01
CA VAL A 615 -4.53 3.21 33.31
C VAL A 615 -3.93 4.61 33.23
N ILE A 616 -4.50 5.55 33.98
CA ILE A 616 -4.05 6.94 34.04
C ILE A 616 -3.58 7.21 35.46
N ASP A 617 -2.33 7.64 35.64
CA ASP A 617 -1.79 7.92 36.97
C ASP A 617 -0.95 9.19 37.01
N THR A 618 -0.96 9.85 38.17
CA THR A 618 -0.04 10.93 38.51
C THR A 618 1.03 10.42 39.46
N SER A 619 2.24 10.92 39.30
CA SER A 619 3.34 10.78 40.27
C SER A 619 3.81 12.16 40.71
N HIS A 620 4.25 12.30 41.96
CA HIS A 620 4.59 13.60 42.54
C HIS A 620 6.08 13.74 42.76
N SER A 621 6.64 14.90 42.40
CA SER A 621 8.01 15.28 42.80
C SER A 621 7.98 16.24 43.99
N THR A 622 7.28 17.37 43.87
CA THR A 622 7.15 18.36 44.94
C THR A 622 5.69 18.62 45.36
N LEU A 623 4.71 18.17 44.57
CA LEU A 623 3.30 18.28 44.92
C LEU A 623 2.93 17.37 46.10
N ALA A 624 2.28 17.93 47.13
CA ALA A 624 1.91 17.19 48.35
C ALA A 624 0.75 16.19 48.16
N GLY A 625 -0.02 16.34 47.08
CA GLY A 625 -1.13 15.47 46.72
C GLY A 625 -1.91 16.02 45.53
N SER A 626 -2.45 15.14 44.69
CA SER A 626 -3.23 15.51 43.51
C SER A 626 -4.67 15.00 43.59
N GLU A 627 -5.55 15.67 42.86
CA GLU A 627 -6.83 15.15 42.38
C GLU A 627 -6.74 15.02 40.86
N LEU A 628 -6.94 13.81 40.35
CA LEU A 628 -6.99 13.49 38.94
C LEU A 628 -8.45 13.21 38.58
N THR A 629 -8.99 13.92 37.60
CA THR A 629 -10.38 13.73 37.15
C THR A 629 -10.40 13.45 35.65
N LEU A 630 -11.14 12.43 35.24
CA LEU A 630 -11.42 12.10 33.84
C LEU A 630 -12.81 12.59 33.45
N TYR A 631 -12.91 13.26 32.30
CA TYR A 631 -14.13 13.77 31.71
C TYR A 631 -14.37 13.21 30.30
N GLY A 632 -15.64 13.08 29.91
CA GLY A 632 -16.05 12.69 28.56
C GLY A 632 -15.79 13.79 27.51
N GLY A 633 -16.18 13.55 26.26
CA GLY A 633 -15.78 14.37 25.11
C GLY A 633 -16.23 15.84 25.06
N SER A 634 -17.04 16.28 26.01
CA SER A 634 -17.35 17.72 26.20
C SER A 634 -16.41 18.42 27.18
N GLY A 635 -15.55 17.68 27.89
CA GLY A 635 -14.69 18.20 28.95
C GLY A 635 -15.42 18.57 30.25
N THR A 636 -16.73 18.30 30.35
CA THR A 636 -17.55 18.70 31.52
C THR A 636 -18.17 17.51 32.26
N THR A 637 -18.43 16.39 31.59
CA THR A 637 -19.08 15.22 32.21
C THR A 637 -18.03 14.33 32.86
N GLN A 638 -17.98 14.30 34.19
CA GLN A 638 -17.03 13.47 34.94
C GLN A 638 -17.35 11.97 34.74
N LEU A 639 -16.34 11.22 34.29
CA LEU A 639 -16.39 9.77 34.10
C LEU A 639 -15.75 9.02 35.27
N ALA A 640 -14.64 9.53 35.80
CA ALA A 640 -13.92 8.96 36.93
C ALA A 640 -13.08 10.03 37.64
N GLN A 641 -12.71 9.77 38.90
CA GLN A 641 -11.83 10.64 39.69
C GLN A 641 -11.07 9.83 40.73
N ASP A 642 -9.85 10.23 41.02
CA ASP A 642 -9.09 9.75 42.18
C ASP A 642 -8.25 10.86 42.82
N SER A 643 -8.14 10.84 44.15
CA SER A 643 -7.42 11.85 44.93
C SER A 643 -6.49 11.19 45.96
N SER A 644 -5.20 11.48 45.89
CA SER A 644 -4.17 10.77 46.65
C SER A 644 -2.97 11.65 46.98
N THR A 645 -2.29 11.35 48.10
CA THR A 645 -1.07 12.04 48.52
C THR A 645 0.19 11.49 47.85
N SER A 646 0.15 10.27 47.33
CA SER A 646 1.30 9.59 46.70
C SER A 646 1.20 9.45 45.17
N GLY A 647 0.15 10.04 44.58
CA GLY A 647 -0.19 9.88 43.17
C GLY A 647 -1.59 9.32 43.00
N SER A 648 -2.42 9.97 42.20
CA SER A 648 -3.79 9.56 41.87
C SER A 648 -3.79 8.56 40.71
N LYS A 649 -4.72 7.60 40.70
CA LYS A 649 -4.83 6.58 39.66
C LYS A 649 -6.28 6.30 39.26
N ILE A 650 -6.55 6.35 37.96
CA ILE A 650 -7.81 5.96 37.34
C ILE A 650 -7.56 4.73 36.46
N VAL A 651 -8.41 3.70 36.58
CA VAL A 651 -8.52 2.59 35.63
C VAL A 651 -9.89 2.67 34.99
N TRP A 652 -9.94 2.85 33.67
CA TRP A 652 -11.19 3.15 32.96
C TRP A 652 -11.23 2.48 31.59
N THR A 653 -12.33 1.78 31.30
CA THR A 653 -12.61 1.20 29.99
C THR A 653 -13.49 2.15 29.19
N ALA A 654 -13.04 2.52 28.00
CA ALA A 654 -13.78 3.44 27.14
C ALA A 654 -15.02 2.77 26.54
N SER A 655 -16.19 3.36 26.75
CA SER A 655 -17.45 2.87 26.15
C SER A 655 -17.66 3.35 24.70
N SER A 656 -16.86 4.31 24.23
CA SER A 656 -16.95 4.90 22.90
C SER A 656 -15.60 5.50 22.50
N SER A 657 -15.26 5.44 21.20
CA SER A 657 -14.05 6.08 20.67
C SER A 657 -14.22 7.59 20.59
N GLY A 658 -13.16 8.35 20.88
CA GLY A 658 -13.16 9.81 20.80
C GLY A 658 -12.23 10.47 21.81
N THR A 659 -12.19 11.80 21.80
CA THR A 659 -11.39 12.57 22.76
C THR A 659 -12.01 12.53 24.15
N VAL A 660 -11.19 12.32 25.16
CA VAL A 660 -11.53 12.50 26.58
C VAL A 660 -10.55 13.48 27.22
N TYR A 661 -10.97 14.10 28.33
CA TYR A 661 -10.22 15.14 29.00
C TYR A 661 -9.81 14.71 30.40
N LEU A 662 -8.65 15.15 30.84
CA LEU A 662 -8.11 14.94 32.18
C LEU A 662 -7.88 16.29 32.84
N ALA A 663 -8.18 16.41 34.12
CA ALA A 663 -7.77 17.56 34.92
C ALA A 663 -6.91 17.08 36.09
N VAL A 664 -5.75 17.69 36.26
CA VAL A 664 -4.87 17.51 37.42
C VAL A 664 -4.87 18.79 38.23
N LYS A 665 -5.14 18.69 39.54
CA LYS A 665 -5.00 19.81 40.46
C LYS A 665 -4.47 19.34 41.81
N GLY A 666 -4.10 20.29 42.67
CA GLY A 666 -3.80 19.98 44.06
C GLY A 666 -5.00 19.32 44.77
N ALA A 667 -4.78 18.24 45.52
CA ALA A 667 -5.83 17.56 46.29
C ALA A 667 -6.54 18.49 47.30
N THR A 668 -5.88 19.60 47.67
CA THR A 668 -6.49 20.74 48.33
C THR A 668 -6.12 22.01 47.56
N SER A 669 -6.95 23.05 47.65
CA SER A 669 -6.73 24.32 46.93
C SER A 669 -5.42 25.04 47.30
N SER A 670 -4.78 24.66 48.40
CA SER A 670 -3.48 25.21 48.83
C SER A 670 -2.26 24.45 48.33
N TYR A 671 -2.44 23.27 47.72
CA TYR A 671 -1.32 22.45 47.28
C TYR A 671 -0.81 22.90 45.91
N THR A 672 0.48 23.23 45.88
CA THR A 672 1.24 23.62 44.69
C THR A 672 2.48 22.74 44.59
N GLY A 673 2.98 22.50 43.38
CA GLY A 673 4.18 21.69 43.16
C GLY A 673 4.10 20.82 41.92
N ASP A 674 5.18 20.10 41.66
CA ASP A 674 5.43 19.36 40.43
C ASP A 674 4.86 17.95 40.49
N TYR A 675 4.26 17.52 39.39
CA TYR A 675 3.74 16.17 39.15
C TYR A 675 4.11 15.67 37.75
N THR A 676 3.88 14.38 37.49
CA THR A 676 3.94 13.79 36.15
C THR A 676 2.71 12.92 35.93
N LEU A 677 1.94 13.23 34.88
CA LEU A 677 0.80 12.47 34.40
C LEU A 677 1.27 11.40 33.41
N LYS A 678 0.78 10.18 33.54
CA LYS A 678 1.03 9.05 32.63
C LYS A 678 -0.29 8.43 32.20
N ILE A 679 -0.36 8.04 30.93
CA ILE A 679 -1.51 7.31 30.36
C ILE A 679 -0.96 6.05 29.72
N ALA A 680 -1.49 4.89 30.06
CA ALA A 680 -1.11 3.61 29.48
C ALA A 680 -2.34 2.75 29.22
N GLU A 681 -2.25 1.84 28.25
CA GLU A 681 -3.26 0.79 28.09
C GLU A 681 -2.97 -0.36 29.04
N SER A 682 -4.02 -0.98 29.57
CA SER A 682 -3.88 -2.24 30.30
C SER A 682 -3.61 -3.38 29.32
N SER A 683 -2.63 -4.24 29.61
CA SER A 683 -2.46 -5.49 28.85
C SER A 683 -3.69 -6.39 29.04
N PRO A 684 -4.28 -6.94 27.96
CA PRO A 684 -5.35 -7.93 28.07
C PRO A 684 -4.83 -9.32 28.49
N PHE A 685 -3.50 -9.52 28.51
CA PHE A 685 -2.89 -10.84 28.73
C PHE A 685 -2.33 -10.98 30.14
N GLU A 686 -3.10 -11.60 31.04
CA GLU A 686 -2.67 -11.86 32.41
C GLU A 686 -2.56 -13.37 32.67
N LEU A 687 -1.33 -13.87 32.88
CA LEU A 687 -1.09 -15.28 33.18
C LEU A 687 -1.40 -15.60 34.66
N LYS A 688 -2.51 -16.29 34.92
CA LYS A 688 -2.94 -16.69 36.27
C LYS A 688 -2.81 -18.19 36.47
N SER A 689 -1.89 -18.61 37.35
CA SER A 689 -1.67 -20.03 37.69
C SER A 689 -1.53 -20.93 36.46
N GLY A 690 -0.82 -20.44 35.43
CA GLY A 690 -0.58 -21.13 34.17
C GLY A 690 -1.74 -21.12 33.17
N THR A 691 -2.82 -20.38 33.44
CA THR A 691 -3.91 -20.15 32.50
C THR A 691 -3.89 -18.71 32.00
N LEU A 692 -3.95 -18.55 30.69
CA LEU A 692 -4.22 -17.28 30.02
C LEU A 692 -5.67 -17.33 29.52
N ALA A 693 -6.56 -16.66 30.24
CA ALA A 693 -7.96 -16.54 29.86
C ALA A 693 -8.17 -15.18 29.19
N ILE A 694 -8.52 -15.21 27.92
CA ILE A 694 -8.63 -14.05 27.05
C ILE A 694 -10.10 -13.94 26.65
N LEU A 695 -10.68 -12.78 26.89
CA LEU A 695 -12.03 -12.46 26.46
C LEU A 695 -11.94 -11.47 25.32
N GLY A 696 -12.70 -11.75 24.26
CA GLY A 696 -13.00 -10.85 23.17
C GLY A 696 -13.77 -9.62 23.63
N THR A 697 -13.88 -8.68 22.72
CA THR A 697 -14.67 -7.46 22.79
C THR A 697 -16.06 -7.69 22.20
N ASP A 698 -16.84 -6.62 22.06
CA ASP A 698 -18.14 -6.66 21.37
C ASP A 698 -18.00 -6.47 19.84
N GLY A 699 -16.77 -6.35 19.32
CA GLY A 699 -16.46 -6.21 17.90
C GLY A 699 -15.47 -7.27 17.43
N ASN A 700 -15.18 -7.30 16.13
CA ASN A 700 -14.35 -8.32 15.51
C ASN A 700 -12.96 -8.42 16.15
N ASP A 701 -12.66 -9.58 16.70
CA ASP A 701 -11.38 -9.88 17.33
C ASP A 701 -10.55 -10.86 16.51
N THR A 702 -9.25 -10.63 16.49
CA THR A 702 -8.28 -11.53 15.87
C THR A 702 -7.22 -11.90 16.90
N ILE A 703 -7.18 -13.19 17.27
CA ILE A 703 -6.13 -13.74 18.13
C ILE A 703 -5.16 -14.61 17.33
N SER A 704 -3.88 -14.54 17.65
CA SER A 704 -2.90 -15.54 17.27
C SER A 704 -2.07 -16.01 18.45
N VAL A 705 -1.75 -17.31 18.47
CA VAL A 705 -0.90 -17.95 19.48
C VAL A 705 0.22 -18.68 18.75
N ASN A 706 1.45 -18.25 19.01
CA ASN A 706 2.66 -18.88 18.48
C ASN A 706 3.49 -19.49 19.62
N HIS A 707 3.78 -20.79 19.54
CA HIS A 707 4.59 -21.50 20.53
C HIS A 707 5.91 -21.95 19.92
N THR A 708 6.95 -21.16 20.12
CA THR A 708 8.30 -21.45 19.59
C THR A 708 9.26 -21.85 20.70
N GLY A 709 9.65 -23.12 20.74
CA GLY A 709 10.66 -23.63 21.69
C GLY A 709 10.27 -23.39 23.15
N THR A 710 10.84 -22.37 23.78
CA THR A 710 10.65 -22.01 25.20
C THR A 710 9.70 -20.84 25.43
N THR A 711 9.10 -20.27 24.38
CA THR A 711 8.28 -19.06 24.46
C THR A 711 6.90 -19.28 23.83
N VAL A 712 5.87 -18.75 24.47
CA VAL A 712 4.52 -18.63 23.91
C VAL A 712 4.22 -17.15 23.74
N THR A 713 4.01 -16.72 22.50
CA THR A 713 3.60 -15.37 22.17
C THR A 713 2.13 -15.37 21.79
N VAL A 714 1.36 -14.52 22.46
CA VAL A 714 -0.06 -14.32 22.19
C VAL A 714 -0.25 -12.91 21.69
N THR A 715 -0.95 -12.78 20.56
CA THR A 715 -1.28 -11.49 19.95
C THR A 715 -2.78 -11.41 19.77
N MET A 716 -3.42 -10.33 20.19
CA MET A 716 -4.83 -10.05 19.95
C MET A 716 -4.97 -8.61 19.47
N ASN A 717 -5.59 -8.40 18.31
CA ASN A 717 -5.83 -7.09 17.69
C ASN A 717 -4.54 -6.22 17.66
N GLY A 718 -3.44 -6.81 17.18
CA GLY A 718 -2.13 -6.15 17.07
C GLY A 718 -1.32 -6.05 18.39
N LYS A 719 -1.90 -6.36 19.54
CA LYS A 719 -1.22 -6.30 20.84
C LYS A 719 -0.64 -7.65 21.20
N SER A 720 0.66 -7.69 21.51
CA SER A 720 1.36 -8.94 21.83
C SER A 720 1.88 -9.02 23.26
N SER A 721 1.93 -10.23 23.82
CA SER A 721 2.68 -10.55 25.04
C SER A 721 3.32 -11.92 24.95
N SER A 722 4.52 -12.05 25.51
CA SER A 722 5.30 -13.29 25.48
C SER A 722 5.48 -13.85 26.89
N PHE A 723 5.31 -15.16 27.01
CA PHE A 723 5.38 -15.91 28.26
C PHE A 723 6.34 -17.08 28.12
N SER A 724 6.92 -17.54 29.24
CA SER A 724 7.67 -18.80 29.23
C SER A 724 6.72 -19.97 28.96
N ALA A 725 7.03 -20.78 27.95
CA ALA A 725 6.24 -21.96 27.59
C ALA A 725 6.08 -22.95 28.75
N SER A 726 7.08 -23.02 29.65
CA SER A 726 7.00 -23.85 30.86
C SER A 726 5.88 -23.43 31.82
N GLN A 727 5.48 -22.15 31.78
CA GLN A 727 4.48 -21.56 32.66
C GLN A 727 3.08 -21.63 32.05
N VAL A 728 2.93 -21.56 30.73
CA VAL A 728 1.63 -21.58 30.05
C VAL A 728 1.13 -23.01 29.89
N LYS A 729 0.05 -23.35 30.61
CA LYS A 729 -0.61 -24.66 30.58
C LYS A 729 -1.94 -24.62 29.83
N LYS A 730 -2.65 -23.51 29.89
CA LYS A 730 -3.94 -23.35 29.24
C LYS A 730 -4.06 -21.98 28.60
N ILE A 731 -4.58 -21.94 27.38
CA ILE A 731 -5.04 -20.70 26.75
C ILE A 731 -6.50 -20.92 26.37
N THR A 732 -7.36 -20.00 26.79
CA THR A 732 -8.75 -19.94 26.35
C THR A 732 -9.00 -18.58 25.73
N PHE A 733 -9.58 -18.57 24.54
CA PHE A 733 -10.08 -17.37 23.89
C PHE A 733 -11.58 -17.52 23.65
N ASP A 734 -12.36 -16.56 24.12
CA ASP A 734 -13.79 -16.44 23.83
C ASP A 734 -13.96 -15.21 22.94
N GLY A 735 -14.36 -15.37 21.68
CA GLY A 735 -14.46 -14.26 20.72
C GLY A 735 -15.51 -13.21 21.12
N GLY A 736 -16.53 -13.62 21.88
CA GLY A 736 -17.58 -12.70 22.31
C GLY A 736 -18.57 -12.39 21.19
N ALA A 737 -18.79 -11.11 20.90
CA ALA A 737 -19.69 -10.68 19.84
C ALA A 737 -18.90 -10.04 18.71
N GLY A 738 -19.32 -10.31 17.48
CA GLY A 738 -18.62 -9.81 16.30
C GLY A 738 -18.40 -10.94 15.30
N THR A 739 -17.37 -10.79 14.49
CA THR A 739 -16.86 -11.83 13.61
C THR A 739 -15.39 -12.04 13.92
N ASP A 740 -15.09 -13.15 14.57
CA ASP A 740 -13.83 -13.37 15.25
C ASP A 740 -12.98 -14.40 14.54
N SER A 741 -11.66 -14.25 14.68
CA SER A 741 -10.70 -15.16 14.09
C SER A 741 -9.60 -15.57 15.07
N ALA A 742 -9.18 -16.82 14.97
CA ALA A 742 -8.16 -17.39 15.82
C ALA A 742 -7.14 -18.17 14.99
N ARG A 743 -5.85 -17.89 15.18
CA ARG A 743 -4.76 -18.66 14.56
C ARG A 743 -3.82 -19.24 15.59
N PHE A 744 -3.75 -20.56 15.67
CA PHE A 744 -2.88 -21.25 16.61
C PHE A 744 -1.83 -22.03 15.82
N TYR A 745 -0.57 -21.88 16.21
CA TYR A 745 0.56 -22.63 15.63
C TYR A 745 0.99 -23.72 16.61
N GLY A 746 0.91 -24.98 16.17
CA GLY A 746 1.35 -26.14 16.95
C GLY A 746 2.83 -26.12 17.26
N THR A 747 3.29 -27.14 17.98
CA THR A 747 4.71 -27.28 18.30
C THR A 747 5.36 -28.28 17.33
N SER A 748 6.64 -28.57 17.53
CA SER A 748 7.26 -29.72 16.86
C SER A 748 6.87 -31.07 17.51
N GLY A 749 6.11 -31.02 18.60
CA GLY A 749 5.57 -32.18 19.29
C GLY A 749 4.39 -32.79 18.54
N LYS A 750 3.78 -33.81 19.16
CA LYS A 750 2.54 -34.39 18.67
C LYS A 750 1.37 -33.68 19.33
N GLU A 751 0.56 -33.02 18.52
CA GLU A 751 -0.68 -32.39 18.94
C GLU A 751 -1.93 -33.08 18.36
N THR A 752 -3.05 -32.93 19.06
CA THR A 752 -4.38 -33.32 18.57
C THR A 752 -5.25 -32.09 18.46
N TRP A 753 -5.71 -31.80 17.24
CA TRP A 753 -6.56 -30.67 16.92
C TRP A 753 -8.00 -31.16 16.72
N VAL A 754 -8.96 -30.50 17.34
CA VAL A 754 -10.38 -30.81 17.23
C VAL A 754 -11.12 -29.52 16.90
N PHE A 755 -11.85 -29.51 15.79
CA PHE A 755 -12.68 -28.39 15.35
C PHE A 755 -14.14 -28.80 15.36
N ARG A 756 -15.02 -27.90 15.84
CA ARG A 756 -16.47 -28.12 15.85
C ARG A 756 -17.19 -26.77 15.84
N GLY A 757 -17.94 -26.49 14.77
CA GLY A 757 -18.62 -25.20 14.64
C GLY A 757 -17.64 -24.03 14.81
N ASP A 758 -17.99 -23.11 15.68
CA ASP A 758 -17.22 -21.93 16.10
C ASP A 758 -16.16 -22.21 17.19
N THR A 759 -15.84 -23.49 17.46
CA THR A 759 -14.87 -23.89 18.48
C THR A 759 -13.69 -24.68 17.91
N MET A 760 -12.52 -24.46 18.50
CA MET A 760 -11.31 -25.25 18.28
C MET A 760 -10.73 -25.67 19.64
N THR A 761 -10.15 -26.88 19.71
CA THR A 761 -9.32 -27.29 20.83
C THR A 761 -8.07 -28.01 20.34
N VAL A 762 -6.92 -27.65 20.90
CA VAL A 762 -5.61 -28.25 20.63
C VAL A 762 -5.05 -28.84 21.92
N TYR A 763 -4.73 -30.13 21.87
CA TYR A 763 -4.08 -30.85 22.96
C TYR A 763 -2.63 -31.13 22.60
N GLY A 764 -1.70 -30.55 23.36
CA GLY A 764 -0.26 -30.83 23.24
C GLY A 764 0.33 -31.34 24.55
N SER A 765 1.62 -31.66 24.53
CA SER A 765 2.31 -32.19 25.72
C SER A 765 2.41 -31.12 26.81
N GLY A 766 1.51 -31.19 27.80
CA GLY A 766 1.49 -30.28 28.95
C GLY A 766 0.85 -28.93 28.70
N PHE A 767 0.14 -28.74 27.57
CA PHE A 767 -0.67 -27.57 27.31
C PHE A 767 -2.01 -27.92 26.63
N THR A 768 -3.01 -27.04 26.78
CA THR A 768 -4.26 -27.09 26.04
C THR A 768 -4.66 -25.69 25.60
N TRP A 769 -5.06 -25.56 24.35
CA TRP A 769 -5.52 -24.32 23.77
C TRP A 769 -6.93 -24.49 23.27
N SER A 770 -7.80 -23.53 23.52
CA SER A 770 -9.19 -23.61 23.04
C SER A 770 -9.74 -22.25 22.68
N THR A 771 -10.64 -22.26 21.70
CA THR A 771 -11.46 -21.12 21.30
C THR A 771 -12.94 -21.44 21.51
N ASP A 772 -13.73 -20.41 21.78
CA ASP A 772 -15.19 -20.42 21.87
C ASP A 772 -15.73 -19.17 21.18
N ASN A 773 -16.89 -19.24 20.52
CA ASN A 773 -17.46 -18.14 19.72
C ASN A 773 -16.46 -17.55 18.71
N VAL A 774 -15.83 -18.38 17.87
CA VAL A 774 -14.91 -17.91 16.83
C VAL A 774 -15.31 -18.44 15.46
N GLU A 775 -15.75 -17.55 14.57
CA GLU A 775 -16.18 -17.89 13.22
C GLU A 775 -15.04 -18.44 12.36
N TYR A 776 -13.80 -17.97 12.55
CA TYR A 776 -12.66 -18.36 11.71
C TYR A 776 -11.49 -18.95 12.51
N ASN A 777 -11.41 -20.27 12.63
CA ASN A 777 -10.27 -20.94 13.29
C ASN A 777 -9.24 -21.47 12.28
N TYR A 778 -7.97 -21.13 12.50
CA TYR A 778 -6.83 -21.52 11.68
C TYR A 778 -5.79 -22.26 12.53
N GLY A 779 -5.37 -23.44 12.08
CA GLY A 779 -4.34 -24.26 12.71
C GLY A 779 -3.10 -24.43 11.83
N GLY A 780 -1.91 -24.18 12.39
CA GLY A 780 -0.63 -24.59 11.81
C GLY A 780 -0.15 -25.88 12.46
N ALA A 781 -0.55 -27.03 11.93
CA ALA A 781 -0.20 -28.33 12.47
C ALA A 781 1.13 -28.86 11.91
N SER A 782 1.79 -29.72 12.68
CA SER A 782 2.98 -30.45 12.27
C SER A 782 2.63 -31.76 11.56
N SER A 783 3.61 -32.36 10.88
CA SER A 783 3.42 -33.65 10.21
C SER A 783 3.15 -34.83 11.17
N THR A 784 3.38 -34.66 12.48
CA THR A 784 3.11 -35.66 13.51
C THR A 784 1.74 -35.51 14.17
N ASP A 785 1.02 -34.44 13.84
CA ASP A 785 -0.25 -34.11 14.45
C ASP A 785 -1.41 -34.88 13.84
N SER A 786 -2.49 -34.99 14.61
CA SER A 786 -3.77 -35.51 14.14
C SER A 786 -4.85 -34.44 14.25
N VAL A 787 -5.64 -34.28 13.19
CA VAL A 787 -6.73 -33.30 13.14
C VAL A 787 -8.07 -34.00 12.98
N THR A 788 -9.06 -33.54 13.74
CA THR A 788 -10.46 -33.96 13.63
C THR A 788 -11.36 -32.77 13.38
N PHE A 789 -12.17 -32.84 12.34
CA PHE A 789 -13.28 -31.92 12.07
C PHE A 789 -14.61 -32.61 12.38
N LEU A 790 -15.51 -31.89 13.06
CA LEU A 790 -16.87 -32.34 13.39
C LEU A 790 -17.88 -31.36 12.78
N ASP A 791 -18.94 -31.92 12.19
CA ASP A 791 -20.09 -31.17 11.67
C ASP A 791 -20.94 -30.52 12.77
N THR A 792 -21.85 -29.69 12.30
CA THR A 792 -22.98 -29.14 13.02
C THR A 792 -24.26 -29.87 12.60
N VAL A 793 -25.42 -29.35 13.01
CA VAL A 793 -26.73 -29.89 12.58
C VAL A 793 -27.20 -29.35 11.23
N ALA A 794 -26.42 -28.44 10.64
CA ALA A 794 -26.68 -27.80 9.36
C ALA A 794 -25.84 -28.45 8.26
N ASN A 795 -26.09 -28.08 7.00
CA ASN A 795 -25.28 -28.58 5.90
C ASN A 795 -23.88 -28.00 5.96
N ASP A 796 -22.88 -28.87 6.05
CA ASP A 796 -21.47 -28.52 6.14
C ASP A 796 -20.69 -29.06 4.94
N SER A 797 -19.55 -28.42 4.67
CA SER A 797 -18.64 -28.81 3.60
C SER A 797 -17.24 -29.04 4.17
N PHE A 798 -16.71 -30.24 3.97
CA PHE A 798 -15.33 -30.58 4.28
C PHE A 798 -14.52 -30.60 2.98
N THR A 799 -13.39 -29.89 2.94
CA THR A 799 -12.46 -29.89 1.82
C THR A 799 -11.06 -30.28 2.29
N SER A 800 -10.39 -31.20 1.59
CA SER A 800 -9.02 -31.60 1.90
C SER A 800 -8.17 -31.63 0.64
N SER A 801 -6.98 -31.04 0.74
CA SER A 801 -5.94 -30.98 -0.30
C SER A 801 -4.59 -31.39 0.31
N PRO A 802 -3.53 -31.62 -0.49
CA PRO A 802 -2.24 -32.05 0.02
C PRO A 802 -1.60 -31.15 1.08
N THR A 803 -1.91 -29.85 1.07
CA THR A 803 -1.30 -28.86 1.97
C THR A 803 -2.22 -28.44 3.11
N LYS A 804 -3.53 -28.66 2.98
CA LYS A 804 -4.55 -28.00 3.81
C LYS A 804 -5.87 -28.75 3.83
N SER A 805 -6.53 -28.75 4.99
CA SER A 805 -7.89 -29.26 5.17
C SER A 805 -8.76 -28.22 5.87
N SER A 806 -10.04 -28.16 5.50
CA SER A 806 -10.99 -27.19 6.06
C SER A 806 -12.39 -27.77 6.18
N MET A 807 -13.14 -27.32 7.17
CA MET A 807 -14.58 -27.56 7.29
C MET A 807 -15.31 -26.24 7.45
N THR A 808 -16.30 -25.99 6.60
CA THR A 808 -17.10 -24.77 6.58
C THR A 808 -18.57 -25.09 6.75
N GLY A 809 -19.27 -24.25 7.50
CA GLY A 809 -20.70 -24.34 7.73
C GLY A 809 -21.33 -22.98 7.91
N SER A 810 -22.61 -22.96 8.30
CA SER A 810 -23.30 -21.71 8.62
C SER A 810 -22.66 -21.07 9.86
N GLY A 811 -21.99 -19.93 9.67
CA GLY A 811 -21.38 -19.16 10.77
C GLY A 811 -20.02 -19.66 11.23
N TYR A 812 -19.36 -20.57 10.50
CA TYR A 812 -17.99 -20.94 10.84
C TYR A 812 -17.16 -21.46 9.66
N LYS A 813 -15.85 -21.29 9.77
CA LYS A 813 -14.81 -21.84 8.90
C LYS A 813 -13.62 -22.26 9.75
N ASN A 814 -13.37 -23.56 9.75
CA ASN A 814 -12.22 -24.17 10.42
C ASN A 814 -11.23 -24.65 9.39
N GLU A 815 -9.95 -24.37 9.60
CA GLU A 815 -8.90 -24.65 8.63
C GLU A 815 -7.62 -25.09 9.32
N VAL A 816 -6.93 -26.08 8.75
CA VAL A 816 -5.64 -26.55 9.25
C VAL A 816 -4.69 -26.82 8.09
N ALA A 817 -3.43 -26.42 8.25
CA ALA A 817 -2.34 -26.74 7.32
C ALA A 817 -1.34 -27.69 7.98
N GLY A 818 -0.64 -28.50 7.17
CA GLY A 818 0.53 -29.29 7.60
C GLY A 818 0.26 -30.63 8.29
N ALA A 819 -0.99 -30.94 8.64
CA ALA A 819 -1.35 -32.22 9.25
C ALA A 819 -1.32 -33.38 8.25
N LYS A 820 -0.63 -34.48 8.62
CA LYS A 820 -0.65 -35.72 7.81
C LYS A 820 -1.83 -36.63 8.10
N SER A 821 -2.41 -36.57 9.29
CA SER A 821 -3.55 -37.41 9.69
C SER A 821 -4.77 -36.54 9.91
N VAL A 822 -5.76 -36.65 9.01
CA VAL A 822 -6.97 -35.82 9.03
C VAL A 822 -8.21 -36.71 9.05
N MET A 823 -9.12 -36.42 9.97
CA MET A 823 -10.42 -37.08 10.08
C MET A 823 -11.53 -36.03 10.03
N ALA A 824 -12.57 -36.26 9.23
CA ALA A 824 -13.80 -35.47 9.25
C ALA A 824 -15.00 -36.37 9.55
N ARG A 825 -15.93 -35.92 10.39
CA ARG A 825 -17.13 -36.67 10.76
C ARG A 825 -18.37 -35.78 10.61
N ALA A 826 -19.32 -36.26 9.83
CA ALA A 826 -20.67 -35.76 9.67
C ALA A 826 -21.64 -36.69 10.41
N ILE A 827 -22.02 -36.36 11.66
CA ILE A 827 -22.84 -37.21 12.54
C ILE A 827 -23.96 -36.44 13.27
N TYR A 828 -24.02 -35.12 13.16
CA TYR A 828 -24.99 -34.27 13.84
C TYR A 828 -26.16 -33.85 12.92
N GLY A 829 -26.06 -34.13 11.62
CA GLY A 829 -27.16 -34.08 10.64
C GLY A 829 -27.02 -32.92 9.66
N GLY A 830 -27.68 -33.02 8.50
CA GLY A 830 -27.45 -32.10 7.39
C GLY A 830 -27.47 -32.88 6.08
N ILE A 831 -27.09 -32.23 4.99
CA ILE A 831 -26.66 -32.89 3.75
C ILE A 831 -25.24 -32.43 3.46
N ASP A 832 -24.30 -33.15 4.03
CA ASP A 832 -22.91 -32.76 4.12
C ASP A 832 -22.13 -33.21 2.88
N THR A 833 -21.12 -32.43 2.52
CA THR A 833 -20.30 -32.70 1.33
C THR A 833 -18.82 -32.77 1.69
N ALA A 834 -18.13 -33.83 1.29
CA ALA A 834 -16.69 -33.95 1.32
C ALA A 834 -16.12 -33.71 -0.09
N MET A 835 -15.11 -32.86 -0.22
CA MET A 835 -14.35 -32.59 -1.44
C MET A 835 -12.88 -32.91 -1.18
N LEU A 836 -12.37 -33.96 -1.82
CA LEU A 836 -11.02 -34.46 -1.60
C LEU A 836 -10.18 -34.28 -2.87
N TYR A 837 -9.02 -33.66 -2.73
CA TYR A 837 -8.05 -33.46 -3.80
C TYR A 837 -6.80 -34.25 -3.45
N ASP A 838 -6.36 -35.09 -4.38
CA ASP A 838 -5.15 -35.90 -4.21
C ASP A 838 -3.87 -35.08 -4.41
N SER A 839 -2.73 -35.76 -4.44
CA SER A 839 -1.42 -35.22 -4.75
C SER A 839 -1.04 -35.51 -6.21
N SER A 840 0.06 -34.93 -6.69
CA SER A 840 0.59 -35.21 -8.03
C SER A 840 1.26 -36.60 -8.16
N GLY A 841 1.11 -37.46 -7.15
CA GLY A 841 1.72 -38.78 -7.07
C GLY A 841 0.64 -39.87 -7.16
N ASN A 842 1.04 -41.13 -7.16
CA ASN A 842 0.08 -42.24 -7.23
C ASN A 842 -0.68 -42.36 -5.90
N ASP A 843 -1.98 -42.10 -5.96
CA ASP A 843 -2.84 -42.02 -4.80
C ASP A 843 -3.99 -43.03 -4.85
N TYR A 844 -4.62 -43.23 -3.69
CA TYR A 844 -5.57 -44.31 -3.49
C TYR A 844 -6.80 -43.84 -2.74
N PHE A 845 -7.99 -44.10 -3.29
CA PHE A 845 -9.27 -43.76 -2.69
C PHE A 845 -10.17 -44.98 -2.50
N ILE A 846 -10.83 -45.06 -1.33
CA ILE A 846 -11.94 -45.97 -1.05
C ILE A 846 -13.17 -45.16 -0.65
N GLY A 847 -14.26 -45.29 -1.40
CA GLY A 847 -15.56 -44.75 -1.05
C GLY A 847 -16.54 -45.87 -0.67
N ARG A 848 -17.20 -45.74 0.48
CA ARG A 848 -18.31 -46.60 0.92
C ARG A 848 -19.52 -45.74 1.23
N GLY A 849 -20.66 -46.37 1.52
CA GLY A 849 -21.88 -45.64 1.88
C GLY A 849 -21.82 -44.86 3.20
N THR A 850 -20.93 -45.22 4.14
CA THR A 850 -20.85 -44.61 5.48
C THR A 850 -19.54 -43.92 5.78
N ASP A 851 -18.50 -44.22 5.01
CA ASP A 851 -17.14 -43.75 5.26
C ASP A 851 -16.34 -43.76 3.96
N SER A 852 -15.35 -42.88 3.88
CA SER A 852 -14.39 -42.86 2.80
C SER A 852 -12.98 -42.63 3.32
N TYR A 853 -12.00 -43.05 2.53
CA TYR A 853 -10.60 -43.01 2.90
C TYR A 853 -9.73 -42.68 1.70
N MET A 854 -8.85 -41.69 1.85
CA MET A 854 -7.87 -41.29 0.85
C MET A 854 -6.46 -41.37 1.43
N LEU A 855 -5.58 -42.07 0.72
CA LEU A 855 -4.15 -42.13 0.98
C LEU A 855 -3.44 -41.34 -0.11
N THR A 856 -2.67 -40.35 0.30
CA THR A 856 -1.70 -39.70 -0.57
C THR A 856 -0.27 -40.01 -0.12
N SER A 857 0.73 -39.61 -0.91
CA SER A 857 2.14 -39.72 -0.50
C SER A 857 2.44 -39.01 0.83
N ASN A 858 1.64 -37.99 1.19
CA ASN A 858 1.93 -37.07 2.29
C ASN A 858 0.88 -37.07 3.40
N SER A 859 -0.31 -37.60 3.17
CA SER A 859 -1.42 -37.54 4.13
C SER A 859 -2.38 -38.74 4.03
N SER A 860 -3.07 -39.01 5.13
CA SER A 860 -4.21 -39.92 5.18
C SER A 860 -5.45 -39.15 5.62
N ILE A 861 -6.50 -39.20 4.81
CA ILE A 861 -7.77 -38.51 5.06
C ILE A 861 -8.86 -39.54 5.25
N SER A 862 -9.60 -39.46 6.36
CA SER A 862 -10.77 -40.29 6.62
C SER A 862 -12.02 -39.42 6.77
N THR A 863 -13.08 -39.71 6.04
CA THR A 863 -14.39 -39.06 6.18
C THR A 863 -15.43 -40.07 6.64
N TYR A 864 -16.37 -39.65 7.49
CA TYR A 864 -17.45 -40.50 8.01
C TYR A 864 -18.78 -39.76 7.95
N GLY A 865 -19.83 -40.43 7.46
CA GLY A 865 -21.21 -39.96 7.51
C GLY A 865 -21.61 -38.88 6.50
N PHE A 866 -20.74 -38.51 5.56
CA PHE A 866 -21.05 -37.53 4.52
C PHE A 866 -22.00 -38.13 3.45
N GLU A 867 -23.09 -37.43 3.12
CA GLU A 867 -24.02 -37.84 2.06
C GLU A 867 -23.42 -37.70 0.66
N ARG A 868 -22.46 -36.78 0.47
CA ARG A 868 -21.81 -36.54 -0.81
C ARG A 868 -20.30 -36.52 -0.65
N THR A 869 -19.59 -37.40 -1.36
CA THR A 869 -18.12 -37.37 -1.43
C THR A 869 -17.70 -37.20 -2.88
N ASN A 870 -16.95 -36.14 -3.15
CA ASN A 870 -16.36 -35.84 -4.46
C ASN A 870 -14.84 -35.90 -4.34
N VAL A 871 -14.18 -36.66 -5.22
CA VAL A 871 -12.73 -36.86 -5.19
C VAL A 871 -12.14 -36.54 -6.55
N TYR A 872 -11.06 -35.76 -6.56
CA TYR A 872 -10.45 -35.24 -7.78
C TYR A 872 -9.00 -35.69 -7.87
N SER A 873 -8.64 -36.32 -8.99
CA SER A 873 -7.25 -36.55 -9.34
C SER A 873 -6.63 -35.33 -10.02
N THR A 874 -5.42 -34.99 -9.56
CA THR A 874 -4.57 -33.89 -10.03
C THR A 874 -3.35 -34.38 -10.82
N GLY A 875 -3.18 -35.69 -10.93
CA GLY A 875 -2.17 -36.37 -11.75
C GLY A 875 -1.47 -37.48 -10.98
N GLY A 876 -1.15 -38.57 -11.66
CA GLY A 876 -0.66 -39.79 -11.03
C GLY A 876 -1.08 -41.00 -11.86
N ASN A 877 -0.93 -42.20 -11.29
CA ASN A 877 -1.66 -43.39 -11.74
C ASN A 877 -2.57 -43.81 -10.58
N ASP A 878 -3.71 -43.14 -10.51
CA ASP A 878 -4.56 -43.13 -9.32
C ASP A 878 -5.63 -44.20 -9.39
N GLN A 879 -5.97 -44.73 -8.23
CA GLN A 879 -6.91 -45.83 -8.14
C GLN A 879 -8.02 -45.59 -7.12
N ALA A 880 -9.27 -45.75 -7.58
CA ALA A 880 -10.47 -45.62 -6.75
C ALA A 880 -11.23 -46.95 -6.64
N TYR A 881 -11.69 -47.24 -5.42
CA TYR A 881 -12.57 -48.37 -5.11
C TYR A 881 -13.88 -47.86 -4.52
N LEU A 882 -15.00 -48.14 -5.18
CA LEU A 882 -16.33 -47.72 -4.75
C LEU A 882 -17.15 -48.94 -4.36
N TYR A 883 -17.65 -48.97 -3.12
CA TYR A 883 -18.43 -50.09 -2.59
C TYR A 883 -19.90 -49.73 -2.41
N ASP A 884 -20.78 -50.63 -2.82
CA ASP A 884 -22.23 -50.51 -2.70
C ASP A 884 -22.73 -50.49 -1.25
N SER A 885 -24.00 -50.12 -1.09
CA SER A 885 -24.75 -50.28 0.14
C SER A 885 -25.52 -51.61 0.14
N LYS A 886 -26.33 -51.87 1.16
CA LYS A 886 -27.23 -53.04 1.18
C LYS A 886 -28.49 -52.87 0.31
N GLY A 887 -28.69 -51.69 -0.27
CA GLY A 887 -29.87 -51.32 -1.04
C GLY A 887 -29.65 -51.52 -2.54
N ASN A 888 -30.53 -50.97 -3.37
CA ASN A 888 -30.24 -50.89 -4.80
C ASN A 888 -29.32 -49.70 -5.04
N ASP A 889 -28.18 -49.96 -5.68
CA ASP A 889 -27.16 -48.98 -6.01
C ASP A 889 -27.02 -48.81 -7.52
N THR A 890 -26.59 -47.62 -7.94
CA THR A 890 -26.36 -47.26 -9.34
C THR A 890 -24.94 -46.74 -9.52
N PHE A 891 -24.19 -47.38 -10.42
CA PHE A 891 -22.89 -46.94 -10.90
C PHE A 891 -23.02 -46.35 -12.30
N THR A 892 -22.42 -45.19 -12.55
CA THR A 892 -22.34 -44.60 -13.90
C THR A 892 -20.94 -44.06 -14.13
N SER A 893 -20.34 -44.37 -15.28
CA SER A 893 -19.02 -43.88 -15.68
C SER A 893 -19.04 -43.22 -17.05
N TYR A 894 -18.31 -42.13 -17.19
CA TYR A 894 -18.11 -41.33 -18.40
C TYR A 894 -16.64 -41.30 -18.84
N GLY A 895 -15.83 -42.26 -18.39
CA GLY A 895 -14.37 -42.27 -18.56
C GLY A 895 -13.66 -41.35 -17.57
N SER A 896 -13.82 -40.03 -17.73
CA SER A 896 -13.17 -39.02 -16.86
C SER A 896 -13.91 -38.77 -15.53
N SER A 897 -15.10 -39.32 -15.35
CA SER A 897 -15.85 -39.21 -14.10
C SER A 897 -16.66 -40.49 -13.87
N SER A 898 -16.68 -40.96 -12.63
CA SER A 898 -17.45 -42.12 -12.22
C SER A 898 -18.20 -41.86 -10.92
N VAL A 899 -19.48 -42.24 -10.88
CA VAL A 899 -20.40 -41.99 -9.77
C VAL A 899 -20.97 -43.31 -9.29
N LEU A 900 -20.87 -43.61 -8.00
CA LEU A 900 -21.64 -44.65 -7.32
C LEU A 900 -22.60 -44.00 -6.32
N SER A 901 -23.89 -44.27 -6.45
CA SER A 901 -24.92 -43.70 -5.58
C SER A 901 -25.93 -44.75 -5.13
N GLY A 902 -26.40 -44.59 -3.89
CA GLY A 902 -27.49 -45.37 -3.31
C GLY A 902 -28.34 -44.54 -2.37
N SER A 903 -29.15 -45.21 -1.54
CA SER A 903 -29.99 -44.50 -0.58
C SER A 903 -29.15 -43.76 0.46
N GLY A 904 -29.13 -42.42 0.37
CA GLY A 904 -28.51 -41.54 1.36
C GLY A 904 -27.02 -41.28 1.16
N TYR A 905 -26.41 -41.73 0.05
CA TYR A 905 -25.01 -41.40 -0.25
C TYR A 905 -24.73 -41.32 -1.74
N THR A 906 -23.70 -40.55 -2.11
CA THR A 906 -23.12 -40.51 -3.45
C THR A 906 -21.61 -40.32 -3.36
N ASN A 907 -20.86 -41.21 -4.00
CA ASN A 907 -19.42 -41.12 -4.16
C ASN A 907 -19.10 -40.84 -5.64
N THR A 908 -18.48 -39.70 -5.92
CA THR A 908 -18.04 -39.30 -7.26
C THR A 908 -16.53 -39.19 -7.30
N VAL A 909 -15.92 -39.81 -8.31
CA VAL A 909 -14.48 -39.71 -8.58
C VAL A 909 -14.25 -39.09 -9.95
N TYR A 910 -13.28 -38.18 -10.04
CA TYR A 910 -12.94 -37.45 -11.26
C TYR A 910 -11.48 -37.70 -11.64
N ASN A 911 -11.25 -38.00 -12.92
CA ASN A 911 -9.95 -38.18 -13.57
C ASN A 911 -9.05 -39.30 -13.00
N TYR A 912 -9.62 -40.27 -12.29
CA TYR A 912 -8.88 -41.45 -11.84
C TYR A 912 -8.59 -42.39 -13.03
N ASP A 913 -7.34 -42.81 -13.20
CA ASP A 913 -6.94 -43.76 -14.25
C ASP A 913 -7.68 -45.09 -14.12
N ARG A 914 -7.90 -45.54 -12.88
CA ARG A 914 -8.52 -46.83 -12.57
C ARG A 914 -9.64 -46.69 -11.55
N VAL A 915 -10.87 -47.03 -11.95
CA VAL A 915 -12.03 -47.05 -11.06
C VAL A 915 -12.62 -48.45 -10.99
N LEU A 916 -12.74 -48.99 -9.78
CA LEU A 916 -13.36 -50.29 -9.51
C LEU A 916 -14.61 -50.11 -8.64
N ALA A 917 -15.78 -50.29 -9.22
CA ALA A 917 -17.05 -50.33 -8.52
C ALA A 917 -17.40 -51.78 -8.13
N ILE A 918 -17.73 -52.01 -6.87
CA ILE A 918 -17.94 -53.34 -6.29
C ILE A 918 -19.31 -53.38 -5.62
N ALA A 919 -20.20 -54.22 -6.15
CA ALA A 919 -21.48 -54.56 -5.57
C ALA A 919 -21.41 -55.94 -4.88
N MET A 920 -21.39 -55.96 -3.54
CA MET A 920 -21.29 -57.19 -2.75
C MET A 920 -22.26 -57.22 -1.56
N ASN A 921 -22.98 -56.14 -1.28
CA ASN A 921 -23.78 -55.97 -0.07
C ASN A 921 -25.28 -56.25 -0.29
N GLY A 922 -25.66 -56.65 -1.51
CA GLY A 922 -27.00 -57.08 -1.89
C GLY A 922 -27.86 -55.92 -2.37
N GLY A 923 -28.84 -56.22 -3.23
CA GLY A 923 -29.56 -55.19 -4.00
C GLY A 923 -29.89 -55.72 -5.39
N ASN A 924 -30.53 -54.89 -6.20
CA ASN A 924 -30.58 -55.06 -7.65
C ASN A 924 -29.82 -53.90 -8.29
N ASP A 925 -28.50 -54.09 -8.42
CA ASP A 925 -27.56 -53.03 -8.73
C ASP A 925 -27.34 -52.89 -10.23
N THR A 926 -27.18 -51.64 -10.68
CA THR A 926 -27.02 -51.32 -12.10
C THR A 926 -25.74 -50.53 -12.36
N ALA A 927 -25.05 -50.84 -13.47
CA ALA A 927 -23.87 -50.11 -13.92
C ALA A 927 -24.05 -49.61 -15.35
N THR A 928 -23.75 -48.35 -15.62
CA THR A 928 -23.77 -47.77 -16.98
C THR A 928 -22.40 -47.19 -17.32
N PHE A 929 -21.91 -47.47 -18.52
CA PHE A 929 -20.65 -46.95 -19.05
C PHE A 929 -20.91 -46.17 -20.33
N TYR A 930 -20.31 -44.99 -20.44
CA TYR A 930 -20.30 -44.16 -21.65
C TYR A 930 -18.89 -44.09 -22.22
N ASP A 931 -18.80 -44.12 -23.54
CA ASP A 931 -17.55 -43.99 -24.29
C ASP A 931 -16.91 -42.61 -24.20
N THR A 932 -15.64 -42.58 -24.57
CA THR A 932 -14.84 -41.37 -24.73
C THR A 932 -14.55 -41.14 -26.21
N ALA A 933 -13.83 -40.07 -26.57
CA ALA A 933 -13.37 -39.91 -27.93
C ALA A 933 -12.25 -40.92 -28.23
N GLY A 934 -12.32 -41.64 -29.36
CA GLY A 934 -11.31 -42.61 -29.76
C GLY A 934 -11.86 -44.03 -29.75
N ASN A 935 -10.98 -45.05 -29.71
CA ASN A 935 -11.42 -46.43 -29.71
C ASN A 935 -11.58 -46.94 -28.28
N ASP A 936 -12.78 -47.34 -27.91
CA ASP A 936 -13.14 -47.88 -26.62
C ASP A 936 -13.51 -49.37 -26.70
N VAL A 937 -13.23 -50.10 -25.61
CA VAL A 937 -13.55 -51.52 -25.51
C VAL A 937 -14.38 -51.79 -24.27
N TYR A 938 -15.57 -52.35 -24.49
CA TYR A 938 -16.45 -52.88 -23.45
C TYR A 938 -16.38 -54.40 -23.39
N ILE A 939 -16.24 -54.97 -22.20
CA ILE A 939 -16.16 -56.42 -21.95
C ILE A 939 -17.12 -56.78 -20.83
N ALA A 940 -18.08 -57.66 -21.12
CA ALA A 940 -19.07 -58.15 -20.16
C ALA A 940 -18.95 -59.66 -19.94
N ARG A 941 -18.87 -60.10 -18.68
CA ARG A 941 -18.74 -61.50 -18.24
C ARG A 941 -19.66 -61.73 -17.04
N GLY A 942 -20.86 -62.26 -17.25
CA GLY A 942 -21.84 -62.42 -16.18
C GLY A 942 -22.15 -61.10 -15.46
N ASN A 943 -21.93 -61.05 -14.14
CA ASN A 943 -22.12 -59.85 -13.30
C ASN A 943 -20.87 -58.94 -13.18
N GLN A 944 -19.90 -59.11 -14.08
CA GLN A 944 -18.72 -58.26 -14.17
C GLN A 944 -18.67 -57.60 -15.55
N ALA A 945 -18.43 -56.30 -15.58
CA ALA A 945 -18.19 -55.59 -16.82
C ALA A 945 -17.02 -54.61 -16.68
N THR A 946 -16.28 -54.42 -17.76
CA THR A 946 -15.14 -53.49 -17.85
C THR A 946 -15.30 -52.64 -19.09
N MET A 947 -15.00 -51.35 -18.99
CA MET A 947 -14.84 -50.46 -20.13
C MET A 947 -13.52 -49.71 -20.01
N TYR A 948 -12.74 -49.66 -21.10
CA TYR A 948 -11.47 -48.96 -21.13
C TYR A 948 -11.18 -48.37 -22.49
N GLY A 949 -10.44 -47.25 -22.48
CA GLY A 949 -9.94 -46.53 -23.64
C GLY A 949 -8.45 -46.24 -23.51
N ALA A 950 -7.97 -45.17 -24.15
CA ALA A 950 -6.56 -44.78 -24.09
C ALA A 950 -6.11 -44.37 -22.67
N ASP A 951 -6.95 -43.62 -21.95
CA ASP A 951 -6.57 -42.90 -20.73
C ASP A 951 -7.41 -43.28 -19.50
N TYR A 952 -8.23 -44.34 -19.57
CA TYR A 952 -9.04 -44.78 -18.43
C TYR A 952 -9.32 -46.29 -18.47
N TYR A 953 -9.51 -46.87 -17.28
CA TYR A 953 -9.95 -48.24 -17.09
C TYR A 953 -10.99 -48.30 -15.95
N VAL A 954 -12.21 -48.70 -16.29
CA VAL A 954 -13.31 -48.76 -15.32
C VAL A 954 -13.87 -50.18 -15.30
N MET A 955 -14.07 -50.72 -14.09
CA MET A 955 -14.65 -52.05 -13.90
C MET A 955 -15.78 -51.98 -12.89
N ALA A 956 -16.90 -52.62 -13.21
CA ALA A 956 -18.01 -52.87 -12.31
C ALA A 956 -18.09 -54.37 -12.03
N GLN A 957 -18.03 -54.75 -10.76
CA GLN A 957 -18.06 -56.15 -10.32
C GLN A 957 -19.25 -56.38 -9.41
N GLY A 958 -20.02 -57.44 -9.66
CA GLY A 958 -21.15 -57.84 -8.82
C GLY A 958 -22.51 -57.26 -9.23
N PHE A 959 -22.55 -56.36 -10.21
CA PHE A 959 -23.77 -55.68 -10.64
C PHE A 959 -24.69 -56.62 -11.43
N ASN A 960 -25.99 -56.61 -11.11
CA ASN A 960 -26.99 -57.45 -11.77
C ASN A 960 -27.23 -57.04 -13.22
N ARG A 961 -27.07 -55.76 -13.54
CA ARG A 961 -27.29 -55.25 -14.89
C ARG A 961 -26.19 -54.29 -15.27
N THR A 962 -25.65 -54.44 -16.46
CA THR A 962 -24.68 -53.49 -17.00
C THR A 962 -25.08 -53.01 -18.39
N ALA A 963 -24.82 -51.75 -18.69
CA ALA A 963 -25.09 -51.14 -19.99
C ALA A 963 -23.89 -50.32 -20.45
N ALA A 964 -23.50 -50.44 -21.71
CA ALA A 964 -22.50 -49.58 -22.35
C ALA A 964 -23.13 -48.81 -23.51
N VAL A 965 -22.73 -47.56 -23.67
CA VAL A 965 -23.26 -46.65 -24.70
C VAL A 965 -22.09 -45.99 -25.42
N SER A 966 -21.99 -46.21 -26.73
CA SER A 966 -21.04 -45.54 -27.62
C SER A 966 -21.76 -44.46 -28.45
N THR A 967 -21.27 -43.21 -28.35
CA THR A 967 -21.83 -42.03 -29.03
C THR A 967 -20.79 -40.96 -29.41
N LYS A 968 -19.53 -41.10 -28.98
CA LYS A 968 -18.46 -40.10 -29.13
C LYS A 968 -17.52 -40.38 -30.30
N GLY A 969 -17.77 -41.48 -31.03
CA GLY A 969 -17.09 -41.81 -32.28
C GLY A 969 -15.74 -42.48 -32.04
N GLY A 970 -15.38 -43.39 -32.94
CA GLY A 970 -14.31 -44.34 -32.71
C GLY A 970 -14.50 -45.56 -33.61
N SER A 971 -13.74 -46.61 -33.34
CA SER A 971 -14.05 -47.95 -33.82
C SER A 971 -14.17 -48.85 -32.59
N ASP A 972 -15.31 -48.73 -31.91
CA ASP A 972 -15.53 -49.29 -30.60
C ASP A 972 -15.93 -50.76 -30.69
N GLN A 973 -15.57 -51.51 -29.64
CA GLN A 973 -15.80 -52.95 -29.59
C GLN A 973 -16.50 -53.36 -28.31
N ALA A 974 -17.51 -54.22 -28.42
CA ALA A 974 -18.17 -54.86 -27.29
C ALA A 974 -17.92 -56.37 -27.32
N PHE A 975 -17.52 -56.93 -26.19
CA PHE A 975 -17.35 -58.36 -25.98
C PHE A 975 -18.34 -58.87 -24.93
N PHE A 976 -19.09 -59.91 -25.26
CA PHE A 976 -19.99 -60.61 -24.35
C PHE A 976 -19.51 -62.05 -24.15
N TYR A 977 -19.51 -62.50 -22.89
CA TYR A 977 -19.16 -63.86 -22.53
C TYR A 977 -20.26 -64.49 -21.68
N ASP A 978 -20.57 -65.75 -21.99
CA ASP A 978 -21.54 -66.58 -21.30
C ASP A 978 -21.11 -66.94 -19.86
N THR A 979 -22.06 -67.53 -19.15
CA THR A 979 -21.88 -68.17 -17.86
C THR A 979 -22.05 -69.68 -18.01
N ARG A 980 -21.98 -70.45 -16.91
CA ARG A 980 -22.25 -71.90 -16.96
C ARG A 980 -23.74 -72.25 -17.09
N GLY A 981 -24.62 -71.25 -17.11
CA GLY A 981 -26.06 -71.41 -17.21
C GLY A 981 -26.52 -71.27 -18.66
N ASN A 982 -27.83 -71.32 -18.90
CA ASN A 982 -28.35 -71.01 -20.23
C ASN A 982 -28.37 -69.50 -20.42
N ASP A 983 -27.72 -69.05 -21.48
CA ASP A 983 -27.56 -67.64 -21.82
C ASP A 983 -28.21 -67.33 -23.18
N THR A 984 -28.71 -66.11 -23.32
CA THR A 984 -29.32 -65.64 -24.58
C THR A 984 -28.66 -64.35 -25.02
N PHE A 985 -28.18 -64.32 -26.26
CA PHE A 985 -27.58 -63.18 -26.90
C PHE A 985 -28.48 -62.65 -28.02
N TYR A 986 -28.70 -61.34 -28.05
CA TYR A 986 -29.36 -60.62 -29.12
C TYR A 986 -28.37 -59.61 -29.70
N SER A 987 -28.23 -59.57 -31.02
CA SER A 987 -27.45 -58.56 -31.72
C SER A 987 -28.32 -57.83 -32.72
N ARG A 988 -28.60 -56.56 -32.46
CA ARG A 988 -29.36 -55.67 -33.35
C ARG A 988 -28.46 -54.52 -33.76
N THR A 989 -28.85 -53.82 -34.82
CA THR A 989 -28.11 -52.70 -35.40
C THR A 989 -27.81 -51.55 -34.43
N VAL A 990 -28.69 -51.32 -33.45
CA VAL A 990 -28.55 -50.22 -32.47
C VAL A 990 -28.14 -50.73 -31.09
N GLU A 991 -28.49 -51.96 -30.75
CA GLU A 991 -28.34 -52.53 -29.40
C GLU A 991 -28.08 -54.03 -29.46
N SER A 992 -27.04 -54.47 -28.79
CA SER A 992 -26.77 -55.88 -28.53
C SER A 992 -26.80 -56.16 -27.04
N SER A 993 -27.29 -57.34 -26.65
CA SER A 993 -27.45 -57.70 -25.24
C SER A 993 -27.20 -59.18 -25.01
N MET A 994 -26.65 -59.53 -23.85
CA MET A 994 -26.54 -60.91 -23.38
C MET A 994 -27.10 -60.99 -21.96
N ALA A 995 -27.97 -61.97 -21.72
CA ALA A 995 -28.58 -62.17 -20.40
C ALA A 995 -28.67 -63.66 -20.05
N GLY A 996 -28.57 -63.93 -18.76
CA GLY A 996 -28.68 -65.26 -18.16
C GLY A 996 -29.22 -65.19 -16.75
N GLN A 997 -29.04 -66.26 -15.99
CA GLN A 997 -29.50 -66.30 -14.60
C GLN A 997 -28.71 -65.30 -13.75
N GLY A 998 -29.37 -64.23 -13.30
CA GLY A 998 -28.82 -63.27 -12.33
C GLY A 998 -28.01 -62.12 -12.92
N TYR A 999 -27.87 -62.04 -14.26
CA TYR A 999 -27.22 -60.92 -14.93
C TYR A 999 -27.89 -60.55 -16.25
N ALA A 1000 -27.78 -59.28 -16.66
CA ALA A 1000 -28.14 -58.82 -18.00
C ALA A 1000 -27.24 -57.66 -18.45
N ASN A 1001 -26.56 -57.83 -19.58
CA ASN A 1001 -25.59 -56.89 -20.11
C ASN A 1001 -26.04 -56.37 -21.47
N THR A 1002 -25.86 -55.08 -21.73
CA THR A 1002 -26.29 -54.40 -22.97
C THR A 1002 -25.18 -53.49 -23.49
N ALA A 1003 -25.00 -53.41 -24.81
CA ALA A 1003 -24.10 -52.49 -25.49
C ALA A 1003 -24.85 -51.81 -26.64
N ARG A 1004 -24.80 -50.48 -26.70
CA ARG A 1004 -25.49 -49.65 -27.69
C ARG A 1004 -24.49 -48.83 -28.49
N GLY A 1005 -24.67 -48.76 -29.81
CA GLY A 1005 -23.86 -47.90 -30.69
C GLY A 1005 -22.47 -48.43 -31.06
N PHE A 1006 -22.07 -49.62 -30.60
CA PHE A 1006 -20.76 -50.20 -30.91
C PHE A 1006 -20.72 -50.83 -32.31
N GLU A 1007 -19.67 -50.55 -33.10
CA GLU A 1007 -19.54 -51.03 -34.48
C GLU A 1007 -19.17 -52.52 -34.54
N ARG A 1008 -18.44 -53.04 -33.55
CA ARG A 1008 -18.00 -54.45 -33.53
C ARG A 1008 -18.47 -55.16 -32.27
N ILE A 1009 -19.40 -56.09 -32.45
CA ILE A 1009 -19.94 -56.91 -31.37
C ILE A 1009 -19.36 -58.32 -31.47
N ASN A 1010 -18.85 -58.85 -30.36
CA ASN A 1010 -18.26 -60.18 -30.27
C ASN A 1010 -18.87 -60.93 -29.09
N ALA A 1011 -19.64 -61.97 -29.34
CA ALA A 1011 -20.23 -62.81 -28.31
C ALA A 1011 -19.61 -64.21 -28.34
N ILE A 1012 -19.18 -64.71 -27.19
CA ILE A 1012 -18.49 -66.00 -27.04
C ILE A 1012 -19.20 -66.82 -25.95
N ALA A 1013 -19.75 -67.97 -26.33
CA ALA A 1013 -20.39 -68.93 -25.44
C ALA A 1013 -19.52 -70.20 -25.32
N THR A 1014 -18.74 -70.33 -24.25
CA THR A 1014 -17.83 -71.49 -24.05
C THR A 1014 -17.78 -71.99 -22.61
N ALA A 1015 -18.48 -71.34 -21.67
CA ALA A 1015 -18.56 -71.73 -20.27
C ALA A 1015 -19.58 -72.86 -20.04
N GLY A 1016 -20.45 -73.11 -21.01
CA GLY A 1016 -21.37 -74.26 -21.08
C GLY A 1016 -22.78 -73.91 -20.64
N GLY A 1017 -23.79 -74.58 -21.19
CA GLY A 1017 -25.18 -74.17 -21.05
C GLY A 1017 -25.97 -74.73 -22.23
N HIS A 1018 -27.18 -74.23 -22.44
CA HIS A 1018 -27.84 -74.30 -23.74
C HIS A 1018 -28.07 -72.88 -24.24
N ASP A 1019 -27.14 -72.39 -25.05
CA ASP A 1019 -27.00 -70.98 -25.35
C ASP A 1019 -27.54 -70.63 -26.73
N VAL A 1020 -28.25 -69.51 -26.81
CA VAL A 1020 -28.95 -69.10 -28.03
C VAL A 1020 -28.55 -67.69 -28.45
N ALA A 1021 -28.13 -67.51 -29.70
CA ALA A 1021 -27.89 -66.21 -30.32
C ALA A 1021 -28.99 -65.84 -31.33
N TYR A 1022 -29.35 -64.57 -31.37
CA TYR A 1022 -30.25 -63.97 -32.34
C TYR A 1022 -29.54 -62.81 -33.03
N LEU A 1023 -29.32 -62.90 -34.34
CA LEU A 1023 -28.66 -61.88 -35.15
C LEU A 1023 -29.68 -61.23 -36.08
N PHE A 1024 -29.77 -59.91 -36.06
CA PHE A 1024 -30.67 -59.12 -36.91
C PHE A 1024 -29.86 -58.24 -37.86
N ASP A 1025 -30.23 -58.25 -39.13
CA ASP A 1025 -29.65 -57.44 -40.20
C ASP A 1025 -30.02 -55.95 -40.10
N THR A 1026 -29.47 -55.18 -41.04
CA THR A 1026 -29.84 -53.80 -41.35
C THR A 1026 -30.87 -53.77 -42.50
N GLN A 1027 -31.24 -52.58 -42.97
CA GLN A 1027 -32.05 -52.42 -44.19
C GLN A 1027 -31.19 -52.43 -45.47
N ALA A 1028 -29.88 -52.58 -45.35
CA ALA A 1028 -28.92 -52.59 -46.46
C ALA A 1028 -28.44 -54.02 -46.71
N ASP A 1029 -27.79 -54.25 -47.86
CA ASP A 1029 -27.27 -55.56 -48.21
C ASP A 1029 -26.21 -56.03 -47.21
N ASP A 1030 -26.56 -57.03 -46.40
CA ASP A 1030 -25.69 -57.59 -45.38
C ASP A 1030 -25.14 -58.97 -45.76
N LYS A 1031 -24.09 -59.38 -45.05
CA LYS A 1031 -23.39 -60.64 -45.27
C LYS A 1031 -23.35 -61.48 -44.01
N LEU A 1032 -23.98 -62.64 -44.06
CA LEU A 1032 -23.93 -63.66 -43.03
C LEU A 1032 -22.91 -64.74 -43.41
N ILE A 1033 -21.96 -65.02 -42.52
CA ILE A 1033 -20.93 -66.06 -42.68
C ILE A 1033 -21.03 -67.02 -41.50
N ALA A 1034 -21.30 -68.30 -41.74
CA ALA A 1034 -21.34 -69.32 -40.69
C ALA A 1034 -20.33 -70.43 -41.00
N ARG A 1035 -19.40 -70.67 -40.08
CA ARG A 1035 -18.32 -71.65 -40.24
C ARG A 1035 -17.93 -72.27 -38.90
N SER A 1036 -17.67 -73.57 -38.91
CA SER A 1036 -17.20 -74.32 -37.75
C SER A 1036 -18.06 -74.02 -36.52
N ASN A 1037 -17.49 -73.38 -35.51
CA ASN A 1037 -18.17 -73.05 -34.26
C ASN A 1037 -18.62 -71.57 -34.15
N TYR A 1038 -18.72 -70.81 -35.25
CA TYR A 1038 -19.16 -69.41 -35.19
C TYR A 1038 -20.04 -68.97 -36.38
N ALA A 1039 -20.78 -67.89 -36.15
CA ALA A 1039 -21.49 -67.11 -37.15
C ALA A 1039 -21.08 -65.63 -37.06
N THR A 1040 -21.06 -64.94 -38.20
CA THR A 1040 -20.79 -63.50 -38.27
C THR A 1040 -21.74 -62.84 -39.23
N LEU A 1041 -22.42 -61.79 -38.79
CA LEU A 1041 -23.25 -60.92 -39.62
C LEU A 1041 -22.50 -59.59 -39.82
N GLN A 1042 -22.28 -59.19 -41.07
CA GLN A 1042 -21.48 -58.02 -41.44
C GLN A 1042 -22.27 -57.10 -42.37
N GLY A 1043 -22.30 -55.82 -42.03
CA GLY A 1043 -22.75 -54.73 -42.90
C GLY A 1043 -21.65 -53.67 -43.06
N ASP A 1044 -21.94 -52.59 -43.77
CA ASP A 1044 -20.95 -51.55 -44.10
C ASP A 1044 -20.28 -50.91 -42.86
N ASN A 1045 -21.02 -50.75 -41.76
CA ASN A 1045 -20.55 -50.09 -40.53
C ASN A 1045 -20.87 -50.87 -39.24
N PHE A 1046 -21.15 -52.17 -39.37
CA PHE A 1046 -21.48 -53.03 -38.23
C PHE A 1046 -20.99 -54.46 -38.47
N SER A 1047 -20.48 -55.12 -37.43
CA SER A 1047 -20.17 -56.54 -37.46
C SER A 1047 -20.56 -57.20 -36.14
N SER A 1048 -21.34 -58.27 -36.21
CA SER A 1048 -21.70 -59.10 -35.07
C SER A 1048 -21.16 -60.51 -35.23
N TYR A 1049 -20.24 -60.89 -34.37
CA TYR A 1049 -19.62 -62.21 -34.27
C TYR A 1049 -20.24 -62.97 -33.10
N ALA A 1050 -20.71 -64.20 -33.33
CA ALA A 1050 -21.24 -65.09 -32.29
C ALA A 1050 -20.57 -66.47 -32.41
N ALA A 1051 -19.84 -66.90 -31.39
CA ALA A 1051 -19.12 -68.18 -31.39
C ALA A 1051 -19.47 -69.06 -30.19
N GLY A 1052 -19.58 -70.37 -30.43
CA GLY A 1052 -19.80 -71.39 -29.40
C GLY A 1052 -21.24 -71.56 -28.91
N PHE A 1053 -22.20 -70.86 -29.51
CA PHE A 1053 -23.64 -71.01 -29.20
C PHE A 1053 -24.20 -72.32 -29.77
N ASP A 1054 -25.11 -72.98 -29.05
CA ASP A 1054 -25.80 -74.19 -29.51
C ASP A 1054 -26.78 -73.91 -30.66
N VAL A 1055 -27.42 -72.74 -30.61
CA VAL A 1055 -28.39 -72.27 -31.62
C VAL A 1055 -28.09 -70.83 -32.02
N VAL A 1056 -28.02 -70.57 -33.31
CA VAL A 1056 -27.93 -69.21 -33.88
C VAL A 1056 -29.11 -68.99 -34.82
N ASN A 1057 -29.91 -67.97 -34.55
CA ASN A 1057 -31.04 -67.54 -35.37
C ASN A 1057 -30.67 -66.25 -36.09
N ALA A 1058 -30.68 -66.24 -37.41
CA ALA A 1058 -30.46 -65.03 -38.22
C ALA A 1058 -31.78 -64.56 -38.84
N TYR A 1059 -32.06 -63.26 -38.72
CA TYR A 1059 -33.24 -62.59 -39.27
C TYR A 1059 -32.81 -61.60 -40.34
N SER A 1060 -33.35 -61.75 -41.54
CA SER A 1060 -33.31 -60.75 -42.61
C SER A 1060 -34.65 -60.02 -42.66
N THR A 1061 -34.60 -58.70 -42.80
CA THR A 1061 -35.77 -57.82 -42.81
C THR A 1061 -35.96 -57.11 -44.15
N GLU A 1062 -34.93 -56.50 -44.74
CA GLU A 1062 -34.94 -55.83 -46.06
C GLU A 1062 -33.50 -55.72 -46.63
N GLY A 1063 -33.26 -56.11 -47.89
CA GLY A 1063 -31.93 -56.07 -48.51
C GLY A 1063 -31.72 -57.24 -49.48
N SER A 1064 -30.64 -57.23 -50.27
CA SER A 1064 -30.16 -58.41 -51.03
C SER A 1064 -29.10 -59.17 -50.23
N ASP A 1065 -29.51 -59.72 -49.09
CA ASP A 1065 -28.59 -60.30 -48.10
C ASP A 1065 -28.01 -61.62 -48.56
N LYS A 1066 -26.71 -61.81 -48.33
CA LYS A 1066 -25.99 -63.02 -48.74
C LYS A 1066 -25.58 -63.88 -47.57
N THR A 1067 -25.79 -65.19 -47.71
CA THR A 1067 -25.38 -66.18 -46.73
C THR A 1067 -24.25 -67.08 -47.25
N TYR A 1068 -23.24 -67.34 -46.42
CA TYR A 1068 -22.11 -68.21 -46.75
C TYR A 1068 -21.89 -69.21 -45.62
N VAL A 1069 -22.41 -70.42 -45.81
CA VAL A 1069 -22.45 -71.45 -44.75
C VAL A 1069 -21.67 -72.68 -45.17
N SER A 1070 -20.72 -73.10 -44.35
CA SER A 1070 -19.92 -74.30 -44.61
C SER A 1070 -19.38 -74.91 -43.31
N ASP A 1071 -19.52 -76.23 -43.14
CA ASP A 1071 -18.96 -77.03 -42.04
C ASP A 1071 -19.25 -76.45 -40.63
N ILE A 1072 -20.52 -76.40 -40.20
CA ILE A 1072 -20.94 -75.84 -38.89
C ILE A 1072 -21.18 -76.91 -37.80
N ASP A 1073 -20.89 -76.55 -36.53
CA ASP A 1073 -21.01 -77.40 -35.33
C ASP A 1073 -22.23 -77.07 -34.44
N PHE A 1074 -23.12 -76.17 -34.90
CA PHE A 1074 -24.27 -75.66 -34.15
C PHE A 1074 -25.54 -75.63 -35.02
N LEU A 1075 -26.71 -75.43 -34.41
CA LEU A 1075 -27.96 -75.29 -35.16
C LEU A 1075 -28.11 -73.86 -35.68
N MET A 1076 -28.08 -73.70 -37.01
CA MET A 1076 -28.36 -72.43 -37.67
C MET A 1076 -29.81 -72.39 -38.19
N GLN A 1077 -30.54 -71.32 -37.87
CA GLN A 1077 -31.92 -71.09 -38.34
C GLN A 1077 -32.02 -69.73 -39.04
N TYR A 1078 -32.69 -69.70 -40.20
CA TYR A 1078 -32.89 -68.50 -41.00
C TYR A 1078 -34.36 -68.08 -40.97
N PHE A 1079 -34.57 -66.78 -40.86
CA PHE A 1079 -35.85 -66.12 -40.96
C PHE A 1079 -35.69 -64.94 -41.94
N GLY A 1080 -36.61 -64.74 -42.88
CA GLY A 1080 -36.50 -63.72 -43.94
C GLY A 1080 -35.99 -64.27 -45.29
N GLU A 1081 -35.67 -63.37 -46.22
CA GLU A 1081 -35.13 -63.70 -47.56
C GLU A 1081 -33.59 -63.64 -47.52
N TRP A 1082 -32.93 -64.75 -47.85
CA TRP A 1082 -31.46 -64.85 -47.89
C TRP A 1082 -31.03 -65.45 -49.24
N ASP A 1083 -30.14 -64.77 -49.95
CA ASP A 1083 -29.54 -65.26 -51.19
C ASP A 1083 -28.28 -66.10 -50.88
N ASP A 1084 -28.27 -67.34 -51.37
CA ASP A 1084 -27.14 -68.29 -51.25
C ASP A 1084 -25.97 -67.98 -52.20
#